data_AF-A0A7X9E9M7-F1
#
_entry.id   AF-A0A7X9E9M7-F1
#
_cell.length_a   1.000
_cell.length_b   1.000
_cell.length_c   1.000
_cell.angle_alpha   90.00
_cell.angle_beta   90.00
_cell.angle_gamma   90.00
#
_symmetry.space_group_name_H-M   'P 1'
#
loop_
_entity.id
_entity.type
_entity.pdbx_description
1 polymer ?
#
loop_
_entity_poly.entity_id
_entity_poly.type
_entity_poly.pdbx_seq_one_letter_code
_entity_poly.pdbx_strand_id
1 'polypeptide(L)'
;VPILLMLAFYMFMVAQLIVKSEGNEIAVIKSRGASTYQIFSTYLMESILLGGIAFSVGPIVGLYICRILGLSNGFLEFVQRTALPVELSKSAYLYSLLALGLFIISMLLPAYLSSRTSIVLYKQRKVRKRKNTVWKRYFLDVLLLALSGYGLYSYKIRTSTQLLTGVSGTDIAIDPLLFLISTMFILGAGLVFLRLFPYLVSLVFWIGRKIWSPALYASFLHVGRSEGQEQFIMLFIILAISLGIFNANAARTLNRNIEERIRYEIGADIAIAAAWKTNQVGFSDGMMNEGPGSIGMDSQSDTAIEYIEPPFEQFTKLDGVELATKVFKKDSVEIRTIAGTAHNVGLLGIIPDEFGKVSWIRHGLLPYHWYNYLNLLAESPTAILVSSSMRDKYKLKEGDSVYITWKGQTYLEGYVYAFIDYWPTYNPNLKNQKGETKDFIVANYSYINAKMSLEPYEVWIKKLPGATDTQVNNDIIEKKIPILDIKFINNEIVKQKNDPMLQGINGALTMGFVITMLISAIGFLIYWILSIKSRALQFVIFRAMGLSMRNVTSMLILEQLLISGLAILMGIVIGGITCDMFIPLLQMAYSVEEMAIPFKVFAYGGDYIKIYSIVGTMLLLGISILAILVSRININQAIKLGED
;
A
#
# COMPACT_ATOMS: atom_id res chain seq x y z
N VAL A 1 12.21 6.71 1.98
CA VAL A 1 12.25 8.17 2.24
C VAL A 1 11.39 8.60 3.44
N PRO A 2 10.09 8.25 3.58
CA PRO A 2 9.25 8.63 4.73
C PRO A 2 9.88 8.38 6.09
N ILE A 3 10.43 7.19 6.28
CA ILE A 3 11.06 6.73 7.52
C ILE A 3 12.27 7.61 7.86
N LEU A 4 13.06 8.03 6.87
CA LEU A 4 14.24 8.87 7.10
C LEU A 4 13.84 10.27 7.55
N LEU A 5 12.79 10.84 6.95
CA LEU A 5 12.27 12.14 7.36
C LEU A 5 11.72 12.08 8.78
N MET A 6 10.98 11.02 9.10
CA MET A 6 10.52 10.73 10.45
C MET A 6 11.69 10.60 11.42
N LEU A 7 12.69 9.78 11.11
CA LEU A 7 13.91 9.61 11.91
C LEU A 7 14.63 10.94 12.14
N ALA A 8 14.79 11.77 11.11
CA ALA A 8 15.40 13.09 11.24
C ALA A 8 14.61 13.98 12.20
N PHE A 9 13.29 14.02 12.05
CA PHE A 9 12.40 14.75 12.94
C PHE A 9 12.49 14.24 14.39
N TYR A 10 12.48 12.92 14.58
CA TYR A 10 12.62 12.26 15.87
C TYR A 10 13.95 12.58 16.55
N MET A 11 15.07 12.41 15.83
CA MET A 11 16.40 12.68 16.37
C MET A 11 16.55 14.13 16.77
N PHE A 12 16.10 15.06 15.93
CA PHE A 12 16.11 16.49 16.26
C PHE A 12 15.29 16.80 17.52
N MET A 13 14.13 16.17 17.67
CA MET A 13 13.28 16.40 18.84
C MET A 13 13.86 15.79 20.12
N VAL A 14 14.35 14.55 20.08
CA VAL A 14 14.96 13.89 21.25
C VAL A 14 16.21 14.67 21.68
N ALA A 15 17.04 15.09 20.72
CA ALA A 15 18.18 15.96 20.99
C ALA A 15 17.76 17.26 21.71
N GLN A 16 16.68 17.90 21.24
CA GLN A 16 16.17 19.12 21.87
C GLN A 16 15.68 18.86 23.31
N LEU A 17 15.07 17.70 23.58
CA LEU A 17 14.65 17.33 24.94
C LEU A 17 15.84 17.10 25.86
N ILE A 18 16.85 16.36 25.42
CA ILE A 18 18.07 16.06 26.20
C ILE A 18 18.84 17.33 26.53
N VAL A 19 19.15 18.15 25.53
CA VAL A 19 19.87 19.43 25.73
C VAL A 19 19.09 20.38 26.63
N LYS A 20 17.75 20.36 26.57
CA LYS A 20 16.91 21.18 27.46
C LYS A 20 16.92 20.67 28.89
N SER A 21 16.95 19.35 29.13
CA SER A 21 17.09 18.80 30.49
C SER A 21 18.45 19.12 31.10
N GLU A 22 19.51 19.15 30.29
CA GLU A 22 20.88 19.45 30.72
C GLU A 22 21.17 20.97 30.76
N GLY A 23 20.20 21.81 30.41
CA GLY A 23 20.39 23.26 30.31
C GLY A 23 20.88 23.92 31.61
N ASN A 24 20.53 23.37 32.78
CA ASN A 24 21.04 23.86 34.06
C ASN A 24 22.54 23.57 34.22
N GLU A 25 22.96 22.35 33.88
CA GLU A 25 24.36 21.90 33.96
C GLU A 25 25.24 22.68 32.98
N ILE A 26 24.78 22.85 31.74
CA ILE A 26 25.45 23.67 30.72
C ILE A 26 25.68 25.10 31.25
N ALA A 27 24.65 25.68 31.88
CA ALA A 27 24.73 27.03 32.41
C ALA A 27 25.69 27.15 33.61
N VAL A 28 25.76 26.13 34.47
CA VAL A 28 26.71 26.05 35.59
C VAL A 28 28.14 25.92 35.06
N ILE A 29 28.39 25.00 34.12
CA ILE A 29 29.71 24.80 33.49
C ILE A 29 30.19 26.09 32.82
N LYS A 30 29.29 26.79 32.12
CA LYS A 30 29.60 28.08 31.52
C LYS A 30 29.90 29.17 32.56
N SER A 31 29.18 29.19 33.68
CA SER A 31 29.45 30.13 34.78
C SER A 31 30.79 29.88 35.49
N ARG A 32 31.30 28.65 35.42
CA ARG A 32 32.62 28.25 35.92
C ARG A 32 33.76 28.56 34.94
N GLY A 33 33.48 29.28 33.84
CA GLY A 33 34.48 29.76 32.88
C GLY A 33 34.68 28.88 31.64
N ALA A 34 33.88 27.82 31.46
CA ALA A 34 33.99 26.99 30.27
C ALA A 34 33.59 27.75 28.99
N SER A 35 34.38 27.57 27.92
CA SER A 35 34.09 28.19 26.63
C SER A 35 32.96 27.46 25.89
N THR A 36 32.25 28.17 25.01
CA THR A 36 31.22 27.58 24.13
C THR A 36 31.78 26.40 23.32
N TYR A 37 33.06 26.48 22.93
CA TYR A 37 33.75 25.42 22.19
C TYR A 37 33.98 24.16 23.04
N GLN A 38 34.32 24.30 24.33
CA GLN A 38 34.48 23.16 25.23
C GLN A 38 33.17 22.40 25.40
N ILE A 39 32.06 23.11 25.64
CA ILE A 39 30.72 22.50 25.76
C ILE A 39 30.34 21.79 24.45
N PHE A 40 30.58 22.44 23.30
CA PHE A 40 30.31 21.86 22.00
C PHE A 40 31.15 20.59 21.74
N SER A 41 32.43 20.61 22.10
CA SER A 41 33.34 19.47 21.96
C SER A 41 32.90 18.27 22.81
N THR A 42 32.34 18.50 24.01
CA THR A 42 31.80 17.44 24.86
C THR A 42 30.63 16.72 24.17
N TYR A 43 29.64 17.46 23.67
CA TYR A 43 28.51 16.88 22.93
C TYR A 43 28.93 16.20 21.61
N LEU A 44 29.95 16.74 20.95
CA LEU A 44 30.50 16.15 19.74
C LEU A 44 31.16 14.79 20.04
N MET A 45 31.98 14.70 21.09
CA MET A 45 32.58 13.45 21.53
C MET A 45 31.52 12.42 21.94
N GLU A 46 30.51 12.83 22.71
CA GLU A 46 29.39 11.97 23.10
C GLU A 46 28.64 11.43 21.87
N SER A 47 28.32 12.31 20.91
CA SER A 47 27.60 11.95 19.69
C SER A 47 28.42 11.02 18.80
N ILE A 48 29.74 11.22 18.71
CA ILE A 48 30.64 10.34 17.96
C ILE A 48 30.75 8.97 18.63
N LEU A 49 30.83 8.91 19.96
CA LEU A 49 30.94 7.65 20.70
C LEU A 49 29.66 6.82 20.55
N LEU A 50 28.51 7.41 20.86
CA LEU A 50 27.20 6.75 20.72
C LEU A 50 26.92 6.39 19.25
N GLY A 51 27.23 7.33 18.36
CA GLY A 51 27.04 7.16 16.92
C GLY A 51 27.96 6.10 16.31
N GLY A 52 29.19 5.94 16.79
CA GLY A 52 30.12 4.91 16.34
C GLY A 52 29.65 3.49 16.70
N ILE A 53 29.12 3.33 17.92
CA ILE A 53 28.48 2.07 18.34
C ILE A 53 27.26 1.78 17.44
N ALA A 54 26.41 2.79 17.22
CA ALA A 54 25.23 2.65 16.35
C ALA A 54 25.61 2.36 14.88
N PHE A 55 26.67 2.95 14.35
CA PHE A 55 27.17 2.69 13.00
C PHE A 55 27.68 1.26 12.82
N SER A 56 28.26 0.68 13.88
CA SER A 56 28.81 -0.68 13.86
C SER A 56 27.71 -1.73 13.98
N VAL A 57 26.76 -1.52 14.89
CA VAL A 57 25.65 -2.47 15.16
C VAL A 57 24.49 -2.30 14.17
N GLY A 58 24.23 -1.07 13.73
CA GLY A 58 23.07 -0.70 12.92
C GLY A 58 22.91 -1.51 11.61
N PRO A 59 23.94 -1.64 10.76
CA PRO A 59 23.86 -2.44 9.54
C PRO A 59 23.56 -3.92 9.81
N ILE A 60 24.10 -4.50 10.88
CA ILE A 60 23.87 -5.91 11.27
C ILE A 60 22.41 -6.12 11.68
N VAL A 61 21.89 -5.22 12.52
CA VAL A 61 20.47 -5.23 12.93
C VAL A 61 19.57 -4.98 11.71
N GLY A 62 19.97 -4.07 10.82
CA GLY A 62 19.26 -3.79 9.58
C GLY A 62 19.16 -5.00 8.66
N LEU A 63 20.23 -5.79 8.53
CA LEU A 63 20.23 -7.05 7.78
C LEU A 63 19.19 -8.03 8.36
N TYR A 64 19.20 -8.22 9.68
CA TYR A 64 18.26 -9.11 10.34
C TYR A 64 16.80 -8.66 10.14
N ILE A 65 16.53 -7.36 10.28
CA ILE A 65 15.21 -6.77 10.04
C ILE A 65 14.80 -6.96 8.57
N CYS A 66 15.68 -6.70 7.61
CA CYS A 66 15.41 -6.92 6.18
C CYS A 66 15.10 -8.39 5.87
N ARG A 67 15.79 -9.34 6.52
CA ARG A 67 15.53 -10.78 6.34
C ARG A 67 14.15 -11.18 6.83
N ILE A 68 13.73 -10.68 8.00
CA ILE A 68 12.37 -10.90 8.53
C ILE A 68 11.33 -10.29 7.59
N LEU A 69 11.58 -9.10 7.09
CA LEU A 69 10.61 -8.39 6.25
C LEU A 69 10.53 -8.93 4.82
N GLY A 70 11.57 -9.60 4.30
CA GLY A 70 11.47 -10.38 3.08
C GLY A 70 10.43 -11.50 3.15
N LEU A 71 10.03 -11.90 4.36
CA LEU A 71 8.96 -12.88 4.60
C LEU A 71 7.55 -12.25 4.51
N SER A 72 7.44 -10.93 4.31
CA SER A 72 6.16 -10.21 4.31
C SER A 72 5.37 -10.43 3.01
N ASN A 73 4.22 -11.09 3.09
CA ASN A 73 3.30 -11.29 1.97
C ASN A 73 2.27 -10.15 1.82
N GLY A 74 2.07 -9.39 2.89
CA GLY A 74 1.19 -8.23 2.98
C GLY A 74 1.56 -7.39 4.20
N PHE A 75 0.67 -6.49 4.63
CA PHE A 75 0.89 -5.68 5.83
C PHE A 75 0.81 -6.52 7.10
N LEU A 76 1.92 -6.63 7.85
CA LEU A 76 2.02 -7.47 9.06
C LEU A 76 1.50 -8.90 8.83
N GLU A 77 1.82 -9.47 7.68
CA GLU A 77 1.52 -10.85 7.30
C GLU A 77 2.82 -11.53 6.89
N PHE A 78 3.33 -12.39 7.76
CA PHE A 78 4.60 -13.09 7.56
C PHE A 78 4.33 -14.54 7.17
N VAL A 79 4.92 -14.98 6.06
CA VAL A 79 4.78 -16.34 5.55
C VAL A 79 6.15 -17.01 5.55
N GLN A 80 6.18 -18.29 5.93
CA GLN A 80 7.41 -19.07 5.94
C GLN A 80 7.79 -19.44 4.48
N ARG A 81 8.76 -18.71 3.91
CA ARG A 81 9.27 -18.92 2.55
C ARG A 81 10.80 -18.74 2.49
N THR A 82 11.39 -19.02 1.33
CA THR A 82 12.82 -18.74 1.09
C THR A 82 13.09 -17.25 1.33
N ALA A 83 14.05 -16.97 2.21
CA ALA A 83 14.41 -15.59 2.52
C ALA A 83 15.01 -14.92 1.27
N LEU A 84 14.71 -13.64 1.08
CA LEU A 84 15.40 -12.83 0.07
C LEU A 84 16.92 -12.91 0.31
N PRO A 85 17.74 -13.04 -0.76
CA PRO A 85 19.18 -12.94 -0.64
C PRO A 85 19.54 -11.48 -0.29
N VAL A 86 19.73 -11.20 1.00
CA VAL A 86 20.08 -9.88 1.50
C VAL A 86 21.55 -9.86 1.85
N GLU A 87 22.31 -8.99 1.17
CA GLU A 87 23.72 -8.76 1.42
C GLU A 87 23.96 -7.32 1.87
N LEU A 88 25.04 -7.10 2.64
CA LEU A 88 25.46 -5.77 3.03
C LEU A 88 26.22 -5.11 1.89
N SER A 89 25.53 -4.22 1.18
CA SER A 89 26.14 -3.42 0.11
C SER A 89 26.98 -2.26 0.67
N LYS A 90 27.91 -1.76 -0.16
CA LYS A 90 28.64 -0.50 0.13
C LYS A 90 27.68 0.69 0.29
N SER A 91 26.55 0.69 -0.43
CA SER A 91 25.52 1.72 -0.31
C SER A 91 24.83 1.70 1.06
N ALA A 92 24.61 0.52 1.66
CA ALA A 92 24.04 0.41 3.01
C ALA A 92 24.93 1.08 4.07
N TYR A 93 26.24 0.87 4.00
CA TYR A 93 27.20 1.57 4.88
C TYR A 93 27.23 3.08 4.63
N LEU A 94 27.11 3.52 3.37
CA LEU A 94 27.01 4.95 3.05
C LEU A 94 25.75 5.58 3.66
N TYR A 95 24.59 4.91 3.59
CA TYR A 95 23.37 5.39 4.25
C TYR A 95 23.48 5.40 5.77
N SER A 96 24.16 4.41 6.37
CA SER A 96 24.45 4.39 7.81
C SER A 96 25.33 5.60 8.21
N LEU A 97 26.34 5.93 7.40
CA LEU A 97 27.22 7.08 7.62
C LEU A 97 26.44 8.40 7.48
N LEU A 98 25.56 8.52 6.49
CA LEU A 98 24.69 9.70 6.34
C LEU A 98 23.74 9.85 7.54
N ALA A 99 23.17 8.76 8.03
CA ALA A 99 22.32 8.76 9.22
C ALA A 99 23.10 9.18 10.49
N LEU A 100 24.34 8.72 10.64
CA LEU A 100 25.26 9.16 11.69
C LEU A 100 25.54 10.66 11.61
N GLY A 101 25.84 11.18 10.42
CA GLY A 101 26.02 12.62 10.21
C GLY A 101 24.77 13.42 10.59
N LEU A 102 23.59 12.92 10.21
CA LEU A 102 22.32 13.56 10.56
C LEU A 102 22.05 13.53 12.07
N PHE A 103 22.40 12.44 12.76
CA PHE A 103 22.33 12.34 14.23
C PHE A 103 23.22 13.39 14.90
N ILE A 104 24.49 13.46 14.50
CA ILE A 104 25.46 14.42 15.05
C ILE A 104 24.96 15.86 14.83
N ILE A 105 24.51 16.21 13.61
CA ILE A 105 23.97 17.54 13.31
C ILE A 105 22.74 17.83 14.18
N SER A 106 21.84 16.85 14.32
CA SER A 106 20.60 16.98 15.11
C SER A 106 20.87 17.20 16.59
N MET A 107 21.94 16.62 17.15
CA MET A 107 22.36 16.81 18.54
C MET A 107 23.09 18.13 18.75
N LEU A 108 23.99 18.47 17.83
CA LEU A 108 24.83 19.67 17.93
C LEU A 108 24.05 20.98 17.74
N LEU A 109 23.02 21.00 16.90
CA LEU A 109 22.27 22.22 16.59
C LEU A 109 21.57 22.79 17.86
N PRO A 110 20.77 22.01 18.62
CA PRO A 110 20.23 22.47 19.90
C PRO A 110 21.33 22.79 20.94
N ALA A 111 22.39 21.97 21.02
CA ALA A 111 23.50 22.18 21.96
C ALA A 111 24.20 23.53 21.74
N TYR A 112 24.46 23.88 20.48
CA TYR A 112 25.07 25.16 20.08
C TYR A 112 24.19 26.37 20.42
N LEU A 113 22.88 26.26 20.22
CA LEU A 113 21.94 27.32 20.57
C LEU A 113 21.84 27.51 22.10
N SER A 114 21.93 26.42 22.87
CA SER A 114 21.86 26.43 24.33
C SER A 114 23.14 26.97 24.97
N SER A 115 24.31 26.57 24.46
CA SER A 115 25.63 26.97 24.97
C SER A 115 25.90 28.47 24.89
N ARG A 116 25.16 29.22 24.07
CA ARG A 116 25.23 30.70 24.04
C ARG A 116 24.56 31.39 25.24
N THR A 117 23.77 30.68 26.05
CA THR A 117 23.05 31.27 27.20
C THR A 117 23.84 31.15 28.51
N SER A 118 23.89 32.21 29.33
CA SER A 118 24.49 32.20 30.68
C SER A 118 23.45 31.87 31.76
N ILE A 119 23.88 31.49 32.97
CA ILE A 119 22.99 31.16 34.11
C ILE A 119 21.95 32.25 34.40
N VAL A 120 22.36 33.53 34.31
CA VAL A 120 21.47 34.69 34.54
C VAL A 120 20.44 34.81 33.43
N LEU A 121 20.85 34.67 32.17
CA LEU A 121 19.94 34.68 31.01
C LEU A 121 19.02 33.46 31.00
N TYR A 122 19.48 32.30 31.46
CA TYR A 122 18.67 31.09 31.59
C TYR A 122 17.58 31.27 32.65
N LYS A 123 17.94 31.74 33.86
CA LYS A 123 16.98 32.04 34.93
C LYS A 123 16.01 33.17 34.54
N GLN A 124 16.47 34.25 33.89
CA GLN A 124 15.59 35.31 33.37
C GLN A 124 14.62 34.82 32.27
N ARG A 125 15.08 33.97 31.35
CA ARG A 125 14.23 33.36 30.31
C ARG A 125 13.23 32.36 30.88
N LYS A 126 13.50 31.75 32.04
CA LYS A 126 12.57 30.87 32.76
C LYS A 126 11.42 31.67 33.39
N VAL A 127 11.67 32.93 33.78
CA VAL A 127 10.69 33.83 34.41
C VAL A 127 9.85 34.60 33.37
N ARG A 128 10.44 34.98 32.22
CA ARG A 128 9.67 35.59 31.11
C ARG A 128 8.90 34.51 30.34
N LYS A 129 7.56 34.57 30.35
CA LYS A 129 6.68 33.72 29.51
C LYS A 129 7.22 33.67 28.08
N ARG A 130 7.44 32.46 27.56
CA ARG A 130 8.09 32.23 26.27
C ARG A 130 7.35 32.93 25.11
N LYS A 131 8.14 33.44 24.16
CA LYS A 131 7.70 33.77 22.80
C LYS A 131 7.34 32.48 22.03
N ASN A 132 6.39 32.60 21.11
CA ASN A 132 5.85 31.56 20.23
C ASN A 132 6.91 30.59 19.67
N THR A 133 6.58 29.30 19.63
CA THR A 133 7.42 28.24 19.05
C THR A 133 7.81 28.56 17.60
N VAL A 134 9.04 28.23 17.21
CA VAL A 134 9.61 28.54 15.88
C VAL A 134 8.70 28.07 14.73
N TRP A 135 8.13 26.87 14.81
CA TRP A 135 7.24 26.35 13.77
C TRP A 135 5.91 27.14 13.66
N LYS A 136 5.37 27.63 14.79
CA LYS A 136 4.20 28.52 14.81
C LYS A 136 4.52 29.90 14.23
N ARG A 137 5.76 30.37 14.43
CA ARG A 137 6.21 31.69 13.94
C ARG A 137 6.44 31.71 12.42
N TYR A 138 7.03 30.65 11.87
CA TYR A 138 7.35 30.55 10.45
C TYR A 138 6.28 29.83 9.62
N PHE A 139 5.14 29.47 10.21
CA PHE A 139 4.03 28.77 9.54
C PHE A 139 4.50 27.55 8.74
N LEU A 140 5.39 26.74 9.35
CA LEU A 140 5.91 25.53 8.71
C LEU A 140 4.80 24.52 8.38
N ASP A 141 3.72 24.55 9.15
CA ASP A 141 2.50 23.77 8.90
C ASP A 141 1.85 24.13 7.57
N VAL A 142 1.69 25.42 7.27
CA VAL A 142 1.13 25.90 6.00
C VAL A 142 2.07 25.59 4.84
N LEU A 143 3.39 25.73 5.03
CA LEU A 143 4.38 25.41 3.99
C LEU A 143 4.36 23.92 3.61
N LEU A 144 4.30 23.02 4.60
CA LEU A 144 4.22 21.58 4.35
C LEU A 144 2.91 21.17 3.67
N LEU A 145 1.79 21.79 4.07
CA LEU A 145 0.50 21.58 3.40
C LEU A 145 0.48 22.14 1.98
N ALA A 146 1.08 23.30 1.74
CA ALA A 146 1.19 23.89 0.40
C ALA A 146 2.04 23.00 -0.53
N LEU A 147 3.18 22.53 -0.03
CA LEU A 147 4.07 21.65 -0.81
C LEU A 147 3.42 20.29 -1.10
N SER A 148 2.72 19.71 -0.12
CA SER A 148 2.00 18.46 -0.33
C SER A 148 0.78 18.61 -1.22
N GLY A 149 0.04 19.72 -1.11
CA GLY A 149 -1.07 20.07 -2.00
C GLY A 149 -0.62 20.29 -3.44
N TYR A 150 0.50 20.99 -3.64
CA TYR A 150 1.12 21.14 -4.96
C TYR A 150 1.58 19.79 -5.52
N GLY A 151 2.20 18.95 -4.69
CA GLY A 151 2.58 17.59 -5.07
C GLY A 151 1.36 16.78 -5.54
N LEU A 152 0.29 16.76 -4.74
CA LEU A 152 -0.95 16.08 -5.09
C LEU A 152 -1.54 16.61 -6.40
N TYR A 153 -1.59 17.93 -6.60
CA TYR A 153 -2.08 18.55 -7.82
C TYR A 153 -1.25 18.12 -9.04
N SER A 154 0.08 18.21 -8.94
CA SER A 154 1.01 17.79 -9.99
C SER A 154 0.81 16.32 -10.37
N TYR A 155 0.70 15.44 -9.37
CA TYR A 155 0.45 14.02 -9.58
C TYR A 155 -0.91 13.74 -10.22
N LYS A 156 -1.99 14.41 -9.78
CA LYS A 156 -3.32 14.27 -10.41
C LYS A 156 -3.32 14.68 -11.87
N ILE A 157 -2.62 15.77 -12.22
CA ILE A 157 -2.45 16.17 -13.62
C ILE A 157 -1.70 15.08 -14.38
N ARG A 158 -0.57 14.60 -13.83
CA ARG A 158 0.24 13.56 -14.47
C ARG A 158 -0.58 12.29 -14.72
N THR A 159 -1.35 11.82 -13.74
CA THR A 159 -2.24 10.67 -13.91
C THR A 159 -3.28 10.89 -15.01
N SER A 160 -3.93 12.06 -15.00
CA SER A 160 -4.97 12.38 -16.00
C SER A 160 -4.38 12.46 -17.40
N THR A 161 -3.18 13.04 -17.54
CA THR A 161 -2.47 13.09 -18.83
C THR A 161 -2.06 11.71 -19.32
N GLN A 162 -1.58 10.81 -18.45
CA GLN A 162 -1.22 9.44 -18.82
C GLN A 162 -2.43 8.65 -19.33
N LEU A 163 -3.58 8.75 -18.66
CA LEU A 163 -4.81 8.10 -19.10
C LEU A 163 -5.29 8.61 -20.46
N LEU A 164 -5.12 9.90 -20.75
CA LEU A 164 -5.54 10.52 -22.00
C LEU A 164 -4.59 10.25 -23.18
N THR A 165 -3.28 10.40 -22.97
CA THR A 165 -2.30 10.30 -24.05
C THR A 165 -1.91 8.85 -24.35
N GLY A 166 -2.19 7.91 -23.44
CA GLY A 166 -1.77 6.51 -23.59
C GLY A 166 -0.26 6.34 -23.73
N VAL A 167 0.52 7.39 -23.44
CA VAL A 167 1.98 7.29 -23.39
C VAL A 167 2.29 6.30 -22.29
N SER A 168 2.93 5.20 -22.66
CA SER A 168 3.53 4.26 -21.72
C SER A 168 4.34 5.08 -20.75
N GLY A 169 3.89 5.12 -19.48
CA GLY A 169 4.83 5.39 -18.42
C GLY A 169 5.95 4.39 -18.68
N THR A 170 7.15 4.89 -18.96
CA THR A 170 8.36 4.09 -18.85
C THR A 170 8.27 3.28 -17.56
N ASP A 171 8.85 2.08 -17.50
CA ASP A 171 8.85 1.11 -16.37
C ASP A 171 9.32 1.75 -15.03
N ILE A 172 8.58 2.74 -14.55
CA ILE A 172 8.91 3.60 -13.45
C ILE A 172 8.29 2.91 -12.26
N ALA A 173 9.15 2.19 -11.55
CA ALA A 173 8.95 1.76 -10.17
C ALA A 173 8.17 2.81 -9.38
N ILE A 174 7.28 2.35 -8.49
CA ILE A 174 6.44 3.21 -7.63
C ILE A 174 7.24 4.42 -7.15
N ASP A 175 6.87 5.61 -7.61
CA ASP A 175 7.65 6.82 -7.40
C ASP A 175 7.78 7.11 -5.89
N PRO A 176 8.99 7.01 -5.29
CA PRO A 176 9.19 7.22 -3.86
C PRO A 176 8.78 8.62 -3.39
N LEU A 177 8.68 9.57 -4.32
CA LEU A 177 8.23 10.93 -4.07
C LEU A 177 6.75 10.99 -3.65
N LEU A 178 5.89 10.09 -4.13
CA LEU A 178 4.48 10.04 -3.71
C LEU A 178 4.36 9.80 -2.20
N PHE A 179 5.15 8.86 -1.67
CA PHE A 179 5.21 8.56 -0.25
C PHE A 179 5.80 9.71 0.57
N LEU A 180 6.76 10.47 0.01
CA LEU A 180 7.28 11.66 0.67
C LEU A 180 6.18 12.71 0.81
N ILE A 181 5.43 12.97 -0.25
CA ILE A 181 4.35 13.97 -0.27
C ILE A 181 3.24 13.60 0.72
N SER A 182 2.82 12.33 0.78
CA SER A 182 1.83 11.90 1.78
C SER A 182 2.35 12.06 3.21
N THR A 183 3.63 11.78 3.46
CA THR A 183 4.25 12.00 4.78
C THR A 183 4.30 13.48 5.14
N MET A 184 4.63 14.35 4.18
CA MET A 184 4.62 15.80 4.39
C MET A 184 3.21 16.33 4.65
N PHE A 185 2.18 15.76 4.00
CA PHE A 185 0.79 16.07 4.28
C PHE A 185 0.40 15.67 5.71
N ILE A 186 0.69 14.44 6.14
CA ILE A 186 0.41 13.98 7.51
C ILE A 186 1.11 14.88 8.53
N LEU A 187 2.38 15.23 8.30
CA LEU A 187 3.13 16.15 9.18
C LEU A 187 2.52 17.55 9.21
N GLY A 188 2.19 18.12 8.06
CA GLY A 188 1.56 19.44 7.95
C GLY A 188 0.20 19.47 8.65
N ALA A 189 -0.66 18.48 8.38
CA ALA A 189 -1.97 18.34 9.00
C ALA A 189 -1.87 18.13 10.52
N GLY A 190 -0.91 17.32 10.97
CA GLY A 190 -0.61 17.12 12.39
C GLY A 190 -0.18 18.43 13.08
N LEU A 191 0.70 19.22 12.45
CA LEU A 191 1.11 20.53 12.99
C LEU A 191 -0.05 21.55 13.01
N VAL A 192 -0.90 21.59 11.99
CA VAL A 192 -2.12 22.41 12.00
C VAL A 192 -3.04 21.98 13.14
N PHE A 193 -3.21 20.67 13.37
CA PHE A 193 -3.98 20.19 14.51
C PHE A 193 -3.40 20.69 15.84
N LEU A 194 -2.08 20.66 16.02
CA LEU A 194 -1.44 21.20 17.24
C LEU A 194 -1.66 22.70 17.45
N ARG A 195 -1.93 23.45 16.38
CA ARG A 195 -2.33 24.86 16.43
C ARG A 195 -3.78 25.01 16.87
N LEU A 196 -4.66 24.12 16.40
CA LEU A 196 -6.10 24.09 16.73
C LEU A 196 -6.38 23.45 18.10
N PHE A 197 -5.48 22.61 18.59
CA PHE A 197 -5.66 21.80 19.80
C PHE A 197 -6.08 22.61 21.03
N PRO A 198 -5.42 23.72 21.42
CA PRO A 198 -5.84 24.48 22.60
C PRO A 198 -7.27 25.02 22.49
N TYR A 199 -7.72 25.34 21.27
CA TYR A 199 -9.08 25.80 20.99
C TYR A 199 -10.09 24.67 21.07
N LEU A 200 -9.73 23.46 20.65
CA LEU A 200 -10.59 22.28 20.79
C LEU A 200 -10.76 21.90 22.26
N VAL A 201 -9.68 21.89 23.03
CA VAL A 201 -9.72 21.61 24.48
C VAL A 201 -10.54 22.67 25.21
N SER A 202 -10.40 23.95 24.85
CA SER A 202 -11.19 25.02 25.46
C SER A 202 -12.67 24.95 25.10
N LEU A 203 -13.01 24.54 23.87
CA LEU A 203 -14.39 24.30 23.43
C LEU A 203 -15.03 23.15 24.22
N VAL A 204 -14.34 22.01 24.35
CA VAL A 204 -14.83 20.86 25.14
C VAL A 204 -15.00 21.24 26.62
N PHE A 205 -14.03 21.97 27.16
CA PHE A 205 -14.11 22.48 28.53
C PHE A 205 -15.29 23.43 28.73
N TRP A 206 -15.54 24.33 27.76
CA TRP A 206 -16.65 25.27 27.80
C TRP A 206 -18.00 24.55 27.80
N ILE A 207 -18.18 23.53 26.97
CA ILE A 207 -19.42 22.73 26.90
C ILE A 207 -19.68 22.01 28.24
N GLY A 208 -18.66 21.38 28.83
CA GLY A 208 -18.85 20.56 30.03
C GLY A 208 -18.65 21.29 31.37
N ARG A 209 -18.49 22.62 31.38
CA ARG A 209 -18.01 23.41 32.55
C ARG A 209 -18.73 23.13 33.87
N LYS A 210 -19.99 22.66 33.84
CA LYS A 210 -20.80 22.36 35.02
C LYS A 210 -20.75 20.90 35.50
N ILE A 211 -20.17 19.97 34.72
CA ILE A 211 -20.27 18.51 34.94
C ILE A 211 -18.92 17.89 35.34
N TRP A 212 -17.80 18.57 35.06
CA TRP A 212 -16.46 18.00 35.26
C TRP A 212 -16.09 17.83 36.74
N SER A 213 -15.53 16.66 37.08
CA SER A 213 -14.91 16.43 38.38
C SER A 213 -13.66 17.30 38.58
N PRO A 214 -13.21 17.57 39.83
CA PRO A 214 -12.03 18.41 40.09
C PRO A 214 -10.75 17.93 39.40
N ALA A 215 -10.56 16.61 39.26
CA ALA A 215 -9.42 16.03 38.57
C ALA A 215 -9.47 16.32 37.06
N LEU A 216 -10.63 16.10 36.42
CA LEU A 216 -10.84 16.42 35.00
C LEU A 216 -10.67 17.91 34.73
N TYR A 217 -11.24 18.75 35.60
CA TYR A 217 -11.13 20.20 35.52
C TYR A 217 -9.66 20.66 35.51
N ALA A 218 -8.85 20.12 36.43
CA ALA A 218 -7.42 20.42 36.49
C ALA A 218 -6.66 19.93 35.24
N SER A 219 -6.98 18.73 34.74
CA SER A 219 -6.38 18.19 33.51
C SER A 219 -6.71 19.05 32.28
N PHE A 220 -7.97 19.47 32.07
CA PHE A 220 -8.36 20.33 30.95
C PHE A 220 -7.64 21.69 30.97
N LEU A 221 -7.52 22.30 32.15
CA LEU A 221 -6.83 23.58 32.32
C LEU A 221 -5.32 23.46 32.08
N HIS A 222 -4.71 22.35 32.51
CA HIS A 222 -3.31 22.08 32.26
C HIS A 222 -3.05 21.88 30.76
N VAL A 223 -3.80 20.97 30.14
CA VAL A 223 -3.64 20.61 28.72
C VAL A 223 -3.99 21.76 27.77
N GLY A 224 -5.03 22.54 28.08
CA GLY A 224 -5.42 23.70 27.27
C GLY A 224 -4.43 24.86 27.35
N ARG A 225 -3.55 24.89 28.36
CA ARG A 225 -2.54 25.93 28.57
C ARG A 225 -1.11 25.40 28.45
N SER A 226 -0.92 24.12 28.17
CA SER A 226 0.39 23.51 28.06
C SER A 226 1.05 23.95 26.75
N GLU A 227 2.18 24.65 26.86
CA GLU A 227 2.93 25.12 25.70
C GLU A 227 4.14 24.23 25.43
N GLY A 228 4.07 23.51 24.30
CA GLY A 228 5.22 22.96 23.58
C GLY A 228 5.46 21.47 23.80
N GLN A 229 5.69 21.04 25.03
CA GLN A 229 6.17 19.68 25.31
C GLN A 229 5.10 18.61 24.98
N GLU A 230 3.87 18.78 25.46
CA GLU A 230 2.74 17.86 25.18
C GLU A 230 2.37 17.82 23.69
N GLN A 231 2.58 18.94 22.98
CA GLN A 231 2.30 19.04 21.54
C GLN A 231 3.17 18.09 20.71
N PHE A 232 4.42 17.83 21.11
CA PHE A 232 5.30 16.93 20.35
C PHE A 232 4.89 15.47 20.43
N ILE A 233 4.42 14.98 21.58
CA ILE A 233 3.93 13.60 21.68
C ILE A 233 2.67 13.40 20.85
N MET A 234 1.75 14.36 20.90
CA MET A 234 0.53 14.28 20.10
C MET A 234 0.88 14.12 18.62
N LEU A 235 1.89 14.86 18.15
CA LEU A 235 2.38 14.72 16.78
C LEU A 235 2.91 13.31 16.49
N PHE A 236 3.63 12.68 17.41
CA PHE A 236 4.11 11.30 17.22
C PHE A 236 3.00 10.28 17.14
N ILE A 237 2.03 10.37 18.05
CA ILE A 237 0.88 9.48 18.05
C ILE A 237 0.09 9.66 16.74
N ILE A 238 -0.15 10.91 16.33
CA ILE A 238 -0.81 11.23 15.05
C ILE A 238 -0.04 10.63 13.87
N LEU A 239 1.28 10.83 13.81
CA LEU A 239 2.11 10.34 12.71
C LEU A 239 2.15 8.81 12.67
N ALA A 240 2.35 8.15 13.80
CA ALA A 240 2.42 6.69 13.89
C ALA A 240 1.13 6.03 13.40
N ILE A 241 -0.01 6.56 13.84
CA ILE A 241 -1.33 6.03 13.48
C ILE A 241 -1.65 6.35 12.03
N SER A 242 -1.45 7.60 11.60
CA SER A 242 -1.76 8.02 10.23
C SER A 242 -0.92 7.24 9.22
N LEU A 243 0.39 7.12 9.44
CA LEU A 243 1.28 6.33 8.59
C LEU A 243 0.98 4.83 8.66
N GLY A 244 0.60 4.31 9.84
CA GLY A 244 0.19 2.92 9.97
C GLY A 244 -1.03 2.59 9.13
N ILE A 245 -2.07 3.42 9.22
CA ILE A 245 -3.31 3.28 8.43
C ILE A 245 -3.00 3.41 6.93
N PHE A 246 -2.21 4.44 6.56
CA PHE A 246 -1.80 4.65 5.17
C PHE A 246 -1.01 3.46 4.60
N ASN A 247 0.00 2.97 5.32
CA ASN A 247 0.82 1.84 4.89
C ASN A 247 0.01 0.54 4.79
N ALA A 248 -0.91 0.31 5.73
CA ALA A 248 -1.80 -0.86 5.70
C ALA A 248 -2.72 -0.84 4.48
N ASN A 249 -3.44 0.27 4.27
CA ASN A 249 -4.35 0.42 3.15
C ASN A 249 -3.61 0.42 1.81
N ALA A 250 -2.42 1.02 1.73
CA ALA A 250 -1.58 0.98 0.52
C ALA A 250 -1.18 -0.46 0.16
N ALA A 251 -0.69 -1.25 1.14
CA ALA A 251 -0.30 -2.64 0.92
C ALA A 251 -1.50 -3.50 0.50
N ARG A 252 -2.66 -3.36 1.17
CA ARG A 252 -3.89 -4.08 0.82
C ARG A 252 -4.38 -3.72 -0.57
N THR A 253 -4.37 -2.44 -0.89
CA THR A 253 -4.80 -1.94 -2.18
C THR A 253 -3.92 -2.49 -3.31
N LEU A 254 -2.60 -2.42 -3.16
CA LEU A 254 -1.65 -2.94 -4.15
C LEU A 254 -1.84 -4.44 -4.37
N ASN A 255 -1.80 -5.23 -3.30
CA ASN A 255 -1.92 -6.68 -3.38
C ASN A 255 -3.26 -7.12 -3.97
N ARG A 256 -4.36 -6.44 -3.60
CA ARG A 256 -5.70 -6.82 -4.05
C ARG A 256 -5.96 -6.45 -5.51
N ASN A 257 -5.49 -5.27 -5.96
CA ASN A 257 -5.61 -4.93 -7.38
C ASN A 257 -4.77 -5.86 -8.27
N ILE A 258 -3.57 -6.25 -7.82
CA ILE A 258 -2.75 -7.24 -8.53
C ILE A 258 -3.46 -8.60 -8.61
N GLU A 259 -4.02 -9.07 -7.49
CA GLU A 259 -4.77 -10.33 -7.46
C GLU A 259 -5.99 -10.30 -8.39
N GLU A 260 -6.78 -9.22 -8.33
CA GLU A 260 -7.97 -9.06 -9.16
C GLU A 260 -7.63 -8.89 -10.63
N ARG A 261 -6.49 -8.27 -10.97
CA ARG A 261 -5.98 -8.20 -12.35
C ARG A 261 -5.65 -9.61 -12.88
N ILE A 262 -4.87 -10.40 -12.13
CA ILE A 262 -4.51 -11.77 -12.54
C ILE A 262 -5.77 -12.63 -12.73
N ARG A 263 -6.74 -12.54 -11.81
CA ARG A 263 -8.02 -13.25 -11.93
C ARG A 263 -8.80 -12.82 -13.18
N TYR A 264 -8.79 -11.54 -13.51
CA TYR A 264 -9.46 -11.00 -14.69
C TYR A 264 -8.77 -11.39 -16.01
N GLU A 265 -7.42 -11.40 -16.03
CA GLU A 265 -6.61 -11.74 -17.20
C GLU A 265 -6.69 -13.24 -17.57
N ILE A 266 -6.80 -14.13 -16.58
CA ILE A 266 -6.95 -15.58 -16.79
C ILE A 266 -8.42 -15.97 -16.94
N GLY A 267 -9.32 -15.34 -16.18
CA GLY A 267 -10.77 -15.51 -16.28
C GLY A 267 -11.36 -16.66 -15.46
N ALA A 268 -10.63 -17.76 -15.24
CA ALA A 268 -11.07 -18.94 -14.47
C ALA A 268 -9.96 -19.49 -13.57
N ASP A 269 -10.29 -20.30 -12.55
CA ASP A 269 -9.30 -20.84 -11.60
C ASP A 269 -8.12 -21.54 -12.30
N ILE A 270 -8.41 -22.27 -13.38
CA ILE A 270 -7.42 -22.85 -14.28
C ILE A 270 -7.87 -22.62 -15.72
N ALA A 271 -6.95 -22.18 -16.58
CA ALA A 271 -7.14 -22.13 -18.03
C ALA A 271 -6.12 -23.05 -18.72
N ILE A 272 -6.61 -24.00 -19.53
CA ILE A 272 -5.79 -25.00 -20.21
C ILE A 272 -5.93 -24.83 -21.72
N ALA A 273 -4.82 -24.71 -22.43
CA ALA A 273 -4.76 -24.90 -23.87
C ALA A 273 -4.30 -26.32 -24.17
N ALA A 274 -5.23 -27.20 -24.57
CA ALA A 274 -4.91 -28.58 -24.94
C ALA A 274 -4.11 -28.64 -26.25
N ALA A 275 -3.34 -29.71 -26.46
CA ALA A 275 -2.73 -29.96 -27.76
C ALA A 275 -3.72 -30.63 -28.71
N TRP A 276 -4.01 -29.98 -29.84
CA TRP A 276 -4.90 -30.51 -30.87
C TRP A 276 -4.08 -31.18 -31.96
N LYS A 277 -4.55 -32.33 -32.45
CA LYS A 277 -3.94 -32.96 -33.63
C LYS A 277 -4.40 -32.18 -34.87
N THR A 278 -3.46 -31.86 -35.74
CA THR A 278 -3.71 -31.19 -37.01
C THR A 278 -3.17 -32.04 -38.16
N ASN A 279 -3.82 -31.97 -39.32
CA ASN A 279 -3.34 -32.58 -40.56
C ASN A 279 -2.16 -31.81 -41.18
N GLN A 280 -1.80 -30.63 -40.66
CA GLN A 280 -0.60 -29.92 -41.06
C GLN A 280 0.65 -30.61 -40.54
N VAL A 281 1.52 -31.02 -41.47
CA VAL A 281 2.88 -31.47 -41.14
C VAL A 281 3.68 -30.24 -40.68
N GLY A 282 3.82 -30.07 -39.37
CA GLY A 282 4.68 -29.04 -38.79
C GLY A 282 6.14 -29.35 -39.11
N PHE A 283 6.81 -28.49 -39.87
CA PHE A 283 8.28 -28.50 -39.93
C PHE A 283 8.83 -28.00 -38.60
N SER A 284 9.10 -28.90 -37.65
CA SER A 284 10.02 -28.61 -36.54
C SER A 284 10.60 -29.88 -35.90
N ASP A 285 11.93 -29.96 -35.98
CA ASP A 285 12.90 -30.71 -35.15
C ASP A 285 12.81 -32.24 -35.05
N GLY A 286 13.57 -32.92 -35.90
CA GLY A 286 13.93 -34.32 -35.68
C GLY A 286 14.65 -35.00 -36.85
N MET A 287 15.99 -35.03 -36.77
CA MET A 287 16.92 -35.90 -37.52
C MET A 287 17.31 -35.51 -38.96
N MET A 288 18.55 -35.01 -39.07
CA MET A 288 19.41 -35.29 -40.21
C MET A 288 19.58 -36.81 -40.34
N ASN A 289 19.08 -37.41 -41.42
CA ASN A 289 19.69 -38.63 -41.94
C ASN A 289 19.55 -38.68 -43.46
N GLU A 290 20.62 -39.15 -44.10
CA GLU A 290 20.98 -38.97 -45.49
C GLU A 290 20.12 -39.75 -46.51
N GLY A 291 20.09 -39.25 -47.75
CA GLY A 291 19.67 -40.01 -48.93
C GLY A 291 19.45 -39.11 -50.17
N PRO A 292 20.38 -39.06 -51.14
CA PRO A 292 20.21 -38.27 -52.34
C PRO A 292 19.38 -39.06 -53.38
N GLY A 293 18.11 -38.69 -53.55
CA GLY A 293 17.32 -39.22 -54.66
C GLY A 293 15.82 -39.24 -54.43
N SER A 294 15.15 -38.12 -54.70
CA SER A 294 13.89 -38.13 -55.47
C SER A 294 13.50 -36.69 -55.77
N ILE A 295 13.45 -36.36 -57.06
CA ILE A 295 12.75 -35.19 -57.58
C ILE A 295 11.26 -35.58 -57.53
N GLY A 296 10.54 -35.03 -56.55
CA GLY A 296 9.12 -35.25 -56.36
C GLY A 296 8.37 -33.93 -56.40
N MET A 297 7.71 -33.70 -57.54
CA MET A 297 6.63 -32.73 -57.83
C MET A 297 6.06 -31.99 -56.60
N ASP A 298 6.24 -30.67 -56.58
CA ASP A 298 5.53 -29.74 -55.68
C ASP A 298 4.01 -29.84 -55.94
N SER A 299 3.37 -30.73 -55.21
CA SER A 299 1.93 -30.75 -55.03
C SER A 299 1.68 -30.12 -53.66
N GLN A 300 1.66 -28.77 -53.59
CA GLN A 300 0.97 -28.09 -52.50
C GLN A 300 -0.50 -28.47 -52.62
N SER A 301 -0.84 -29.62 -52.04
CA SER A 301 -2.22 -29.96 -51.75
C SER A 301 -2.70 -28.92 -50.75
N ASP A 302 -3.53 -28.00 -51.26
CA ASP A 302 -4.30 -26.99 -50.53
C ASP A 302 -5.36 -27.70 -49.68
N THR A 303 -4.88 -28.57 -48.78
CA THR A 303 -5.72 -29.32 -47.86
C THR A 303 -6.06 -28.38 -46.71
N ALA A 304 -7.36 -28.10 -46.56
CA ALA A 304 -7.87 -27.29 -45.46
C ALA A 304 -7.36 -27.87 -44.13
N ILE A 305 -6.84 -26.99 -43.26
CA ILE A 305 -6.34 -27.38 -41.95
C ILE A 305 -7.48 -27.99 -41.15
N GLU A 306 -7.38 -29.26 -40.80
CA GLU A 306 -8.37 -29.98 -40.03
C GLU A 306 -7.83 -30.23 -38.62
N TYR A 307 -8.58 -29.76 -37.62
CA TYR A 307 -8.28 -29.94 -36.22
C TYR A 307 -9.14 -31.06 -35.65
N ILE A 308 -8.51 -32.01 -34.95
CA ILE A 308 -9.21 -33.08 -34.24
C ILE A 308 -9.32 -32.70 -32.77
N GLU A 309 -10.55 -32.56 -32.28
CA GLU A 309 -10.84 -32.23 -30.89
C GLU A 309 -10.37 -33.35 -29.94
N PRO A 310 -9.57 -33.03 -28.91
CA PRO A 310 -9.24 -34.00 -27.87
C PRO A 310 -10.48 -34.31 -27.00
N PRO A 311 -10.62 -35.53 -26.45
CA PRO A 311 -11.79 -35.90 -25.65
C PRO A 311 -12.03 -34.96 -24.47
N PHE A 312 -13.11 -34.17 -24.50
CA PHE A 312 -13.38 -33.16 -23.47
C PHE A 312 -13.61 -33.76 -22.07
N GLU A 313 -14.14 -34.99 -22.00
CA GLU A 313 -14.38 -35.70 -20.73
C GLU A 313 -13.13 -35.89 -19.88
N GLN A 314 -11.94 -35.89 -20.49
CA GLN A 314 -10.69 -36.04 -19.75
C GLN A 314 -10.44 -34.86 -18.81
N PHE A 315 -10.99 -33.67 -19.11
CA PHE A 315 -10.85 -32.46 -18.29
C PHE A 315 -11.92 -32.35 -17.20
N THR A 316 -13.14 -32.84 -17.46
CA THR A 316 -14.23 -32.85 -16.46
C THR A 316 -14.02 -33.93 -15.40
N LYS A 317 -13.36 -35.04 -15.74
CA LYS A 317 -13.03 -36.15 -14.83
C LYS A 317 -11.69 -35.97 -14.12
N LEU A 318 -11.11 -34.77 -14.13
CA LEU A 318 -9.90 -34.47 -13.35
C LEU A 318 -10.24 -34.43 -11.86
N ASP A 319 -9.34 -34.96 -11.03
CA ASP A 319 -9.48 -34.90 -9.59
C ASP A 319 -9.34 -33.45 -9.10
N GLY A 320 -10.25 -33.02 -8.22
CA GLY A 320 -10.31 -31.63 -7.75
C GLY A 320 -11.05 -30.64 -8.66
N VAL A 321 -11.67 -31.08 -9.76
CA VAL A 321 -12.45 -30.23 -10.69
C VAL A 321 -13.94 -30.27 -10.35
N GLU A 322 -14.56 -29.09 -10.23
CA GLU A 322 -16.02 -28.94 -10.02
C GLU A 322 -16.75 -28.89 -11.38
N LEU A 323 -16.27 -28.03 -12.27
CA LEU A 323 -16.86 -27.79 -13.59
C LEU A 323 -15.79 -27.34 -14.57
N ALA A 324 -15.90 -27.76 -15.83
CA ALA A 324 -15.07 -27.31 -16.93
C ALA A 324 -15.95 -26.85 -18.10
N THR A 325 -15.56 -25.78 -18.78
CA THR A 325 -16.26 -25.20 -19.92
C THR A 325 -15.29 -24.97 -21.08
N LYS A 326 -15.82 -25.03 -22.30
CA LYS A 326 -15.08 -24.66 -23.53
C LYS A 326 -15.17 -23.16 -23.72
N VAL A 327 -14.02 -22.51 -23.95
CA VAL A 327 -13.93 -21.07 -24.23
C VAL A 327 -13.08 -20.89 -25.48
N PHE A 328 -13.72 -20.47 -26.57
CA PHE A 328 -13.05 -20.21 -27.83
C PHE A 328 -12.52 -18.79 -27.85
N LYS A 329 -11.20 -18.63 -27.99
CA LYS A 329 -10.56 -17.32 -28.01
C LYS A 329 -9.82 -17.10 -29.32
N LYS A 330 -10.13 -16.01 -30.01
CA LYS A 330 -9.47 -15.64 -31.27
C LYS A 330 -9.18 -14.15 -31.32
N ASP A 331 -7.92 -13.77 -31.50
CA ASP A 331 -7.53 -12.35 -31.43
C ASP A 331 -7.70 -11.58 -32.75
N SER A 332 -7.80 -12.28 -33.88
CA SER A 332 -7.81 -11.66 -35.21
C SER A 332 -9.00 -12.13 -36.04
N VAL A 333 -10.15 -11.50 -35.79
CA VAL A 333 -11.40 -11.73 -36.51
C VAL A 333 -11.80 -10.50 -37.33
N GLU A 334 -12.42 -10.73 -38.49
CA GLU A 334 -13.03 -9.70 -39.33
C GLU A 334 -14.52 -9.63 -39.03
N ILE A 335 -15.03 -8.42 -38.81
CA ILE A 335 -16.47 -8.18 -38.61
C ILE A 335 -16.93 -7.19 -39.67
N ARG A 336 -17.95 -7.58 -40.44
CA ARG A 336 -18.64 -6.72 -41.38
C ARG A 336 -19.92 -6.21 -40.76
N THR A 337 -20.04 -4.89 -40.73
CA THR A 337 -21.22 -4.18 -40.27
C THR A 337 -21.77 -3.33 -41.40
N ILE A 338 -22.98 -2.80 -41.24
CA ILE A 338 -23.59 -1.88 -42.23
C ILE A 338 -22.71 -0.63 -42.43
N ALA A 339 -22.01 -0.18 -41.38
CA ALA A 339 -21.18 1.02 -41.40
C ALA A 339 -19.76 0.79 -41.94
N GLY A 340 -19.30 -0.47 -42.02
CA GLY A 340 -17.96 -0.81 -42.50
C GLY A 340 -17.39 -2.11 -41.90
N THR A 341 -16.15 -2.42 -42.25
CA THR A 341 -15.45 -3.63 -41.81
C THR A 341 -14.43 -3.32 -40.71
N ALA A 342 -14.51 -4.04 -39.60
CA ALA A 342 -13.51 -4.06 -38.54
C ALA A 342 -12.57 -5.26 -38.74
N HIS A 343 -11.27 -5.03 -38.60
CA HIS A 343 -10.25 -6.07 -38.67
C HIS A 343 -9.55 -6.18 -37.32
N ASN A 344 -8.97 -7.35 -37.03
CA ASN A 344 -8.24 -7.61 -35.79
C ASN A 344 -9.11 -7.44 -34.52
N VAL A 345 -10.37 -7.90 -34.61
CA VAL A 345 -11.30 -7.92 -33.48
C VAL A 345 -11.07 -9.18 -32.65
N GLY A 346 -11.01 -9.04 -31.33
CA GLY A 346 -10.99 -10.18 -30.42
C GLY A 346 -12.37 -10.82 -30.32
N LEU A 347 -12.48 -12.12 -30.56
CA LEU A 347 -13.68 -12.92 -30.40
C LEU A 347 -13.52 -13.87 -29.21
N LEU A 348 -14.52 -13.87 -28.33
CA LEU A 348 -14.68 -14.85 -27.28
C LEU A 348 -15.99 -15.62 -27.48
N GLY A 349 -15.88 -16.89 -27.87
CA GLY A 349 -16.98 -17.83 -27.91
C GLY A 349 -17.15 -18.50 -26.55
N ILE A 350 -18.32 -18.37 -25.93
CA ILE A 350 -18.61 -18.92 -24.59
C ILE A 350 -19.88 -19.78 -24.58
N ILE A 351 -19.95 -20.73 -23.65
CA ILE A 351 -21.18 -21.45 -23.31
C ILE A 351 -21.80 -20.74 -22.10
N PRO A 352 -22.92 -20.00 -22.22
CA PRO A 352 -23.31 -19.02 -21.20
C PRO A 352 -23.55 -19.57 -19.78
N ASP A 353 -24.23 -20.72 -19.65
CA ASP A 353 -24.51 -21.34 -18.34
C ASP A 353 -23.23 -21.82 -17.64
N GLU A 354 -22.39 -22.58 -18.35
CA GLU A 354 -21.14 -23.11 -17.80
C GLU A 354 -20.13 -22.00 -17.53
N PHE A 355 -20.01 -21.03 -18.46
CA PHE A 355 -19.12 -19.90 -18.34
C PHE A 355 -19.44 -19.04 -17.12
N GLY A 356 -20.71 -18.77 -16.84
CA GLY A 356 -21.13 -18.00 -15.67
C GLY A 356 -20.77 -18.67 -14.34
N LYS A 357 -20.71 -20.00 -14.31
CA LYS A 357 -20.34 -20.78 -13.12
C LYS A 357 -18.83 -20.87 -12.92
N VAL A 358 -18.05 -20.90 -14.01
CA VAL A 358 -16.59 -21.09 -13.99
C VAL A 358 -15.82 -19.80 -13.90
N SER A 359 -16.26 -18.75 -14.59
CA SER A 359 -15.48 -17.53 -14.74
C SER A 359 -15.67 -16.55 -13.60
N TRP A 360 -14.71 -15.62 -13.47
CA TRP A 360 -14.71 -14.58 -12.46
C TRP A 360 -14.74 -13.19 -13.10
N ILE A 361 -15.63 -12.34 -12.62
CA ILE A 361 -15.65 -10.90 -12.93
C ILE A 361 -15.82 -10.08 -11.64
N ARG A 362 -15.18 -8.91 -11.59
CA ARG A 362 -15.39 -7.98 -10.47
C ARG A 362 -16.80 -7.38 -10.56
N HIS A 363 -17.48 -7.33 -9.42
CA HIS A 363 -18.79 -6.69 -9.29
C HIS A 363 -18.70 -5.17 -9.53
N GLY A 364 -19.66 -4.62 -10.28
CA GLY A 364 -19.76 -3.18 -10.57
C GLY A 364 -18.91 -2.69 -11.74
N LEU A 365 -18.37 -3.58 -12.58
CA LEU A 365 -17.70 -3.20 -13.84
C LEU A 365 -18.68 -2.87 -14.96
N LEU A 366 -19.83 -3.53 -14.99
CA LEU A 366 -20.88 -3.34 -16.00
C LEU A 366 -22.10 -2.64 -15.38
N PRO A 367 -22.92 -1.92 -16.17
CA PRO A 367 -24.14 -1.26 -15.69
C PRO A 367 -25.15 -2.24 -15.05
N TYR A 368 -25.28 -3.43 -15.63
CA TYR A 368 -26.10 -4.52 -15.11
C TYR A 368 -25.23 -5.67 -14.62
N HIS A 369 -25.82 -6.55 -13.80
CA HIS A 369 -25.11 -7.76 -13.39
C HIS A 369 -24.80 -8.62 -14.62
N TRP A 370 -23.56 -9.09 -14.73
CA TRP A 370 -23.06 -9.83 -15.91
C TRP A 370 -23.89 -11.08 -16.27
N TYR A 371 -24.55 -11.73 -15.29
CA TYR A 371 -25.50 -12.82 -15.54
C TYR A 371 -26.67 -12.41 -16.46
N ASN A 372 -27.10 -11.15 -16.46
CA ASN A 372 -28.14 -10.69 -17.38
C ASN A 372 -27.67 -10.78 -18.84
N TYR A 373 -26.40 -10.46 -19.10
CA TYR A 373 -25.81 -10.57 -20.43
C TYR A 373 -25.64 -12.03 -20.86
N LEU A 374 -25.30 -12.92 -19.92
CA LEU A 374 -25.23 -14.36 -20.17
C LEU A 374 -26.61 -14.95 -20.50
N ASN A 375 -27.67 -14.49 -19.82
CA ASN A 375 -29.03 -14.90 -20.14
C ASN A 375 -29.45 -14.49 -21.56
N LEU A 376 -29.06 -13.29 -22.02
CA LEU A 376 -29.31 -12.85 -23.40
C LEU A 376 -28.64 -13.79 -24.43
N LEU A 377 -27.38 -14.18 -24.17
CA LEU A 377 -26.65 -15.13 -25.02
C LEU A 377 -27.19 -16.56 -24.97
N ALA A 378 -27.87 -16.93 -23.87
CA ALA A 378 -28.50 -18.22 -23.70
C ALA A 378 -29.87 -18.29 -24.39
N GLU A 379 -30.66 -17.22 -24.34
CA GLU A 379 -31.99 -17.13 -24.95
C GLU A 379 -31.91 -17.08 -26.48
N SER A 380 -30.96 -16.30 -27.02
CA SER A 380 -30.76 -16.14 -28.46
C SER A 380 -29.33 -16.51 -28.85
N PRO A 381 -29.07 -17.67 -29.47
CA PRO A 381 -27.72 -18.08 -29.90
C PRO A 381 -27.06 -17.14 -30.92
N THR A 382 -27.85 -16.37 -31.67
CA THR A 382 -27.41 -15.34 -32.61
C THR A 382 -27.07 -14.01 -31.95
N ALA A 383 -27.28 -13.87 -30.64
CA ALA A 383 -26.94 -12.66 -29.91
C ALA A 383 -25.42 -12.52 -29.80
N ILE A 384 -24.93 -11.30 -30.03
CA ILE A 384 -23.52 -10.94 -29.92
C ILE A 384 -23.43 -9.74 -28.98
N LEU A 385 -22.53 -9.82 -27.99
CA LEU A 385 -22.14 -8.68 -27.16
C LEU A 385 -20.95 -8.00 -27.83
N VAL A 386 -21.00 -6.67 -27.94
CA VAL A 386 -20.01 -5.89 -28.67
C VAL A 386 -19.33 -4.88 -27.74
N SER A 387 -18.04 -4.64 -27.89
CA SER A 387 -17.34 -3.64 -27.09
C SER A 387 -17.86 -2.23 -27.34
N SER A 388 -17.87 -1.38 -26.31
CA SER A 388 -18.22 0.04 -26.48
C SER A 388 -17.30 0.78 -27.46
N SER A 389 -16.06 0.34 -27.63
CA SER A 389 -15.15 0.89 -28.66
C SER A 389 -15.72 0.76 -30.06
N MET A 390 -16.31 -0.40 -30.39
CA MET A 390 -16.93 -0.65 -31.68
C MET A 390 -18.24 0.13 -31.83
N ARG A 391 -19.03 0.26 -30.76
CA ARG A 391 -20.24 1.10 -30.76
C ARG A 391 -19.91 2.51 -31.20
N ASP A 392 -18.89 3.11 -30.60
CA ASP A 392 -18.57 4.52 -30.84
C ASP A 392 -17.89 4.72 -32.20
N LYS A 393 -17.05 3.76 -32.63
CA LYS A 393 -16.34 3.79 -33.92
C LYS A 393 -17.26 3.57 -35.12
N TYR A 394 -18.17 2.60 -35.04
CA TYR A 394 -19.06 2.21 -36.15
C TYR A 394 -20.51 2.69 -35.96
N LYS A 395 -20.82 3.42 -34.87
CA LYS A 395 -22.15 3.93 -34.52
C LYS A 395 -23.25 2.85 -34.50
N LEU A 396 -22.87 1.65 -34.04
CA LEU A 396 -23.77 0.50 -33.96
C LEU A 396 -24.87 0.74 -32.92
N LYS A 397 -26.04 0.16 -33.20
CA LYS A 397 -27.20 0.14 -32.30
C LYS A 397 -27.55 -1.30 -31.93
N GLU A 398 -28.28 -1.44 -30.82
CA GLU A 398 -28.90 -2.71 -30.44
C GLU A 398 -29.89 -3.12 -31.55
N GLY A 399 -29.78 -4.36 -32.02
CA GLY A 399 -30.55 -4.93 -33.13
C GLY A 399 -29.85 -4.89 -34.50
N ASP A 400 -28.73 -4.19 -34.65
CA ASP A 400 -27.99 -4.18 -35.92
C ASP A 400 -27.41 -5.57 -36.24
N SER A 401 -27.43 -5.96 -37.53
CA SER A 401 -26.82 -7.20 -37.99
C SER A 401 -25.32 -7.05 -38.20
N VAL A 402 -24.58 -8.08 -37.80
CA VAL A 402 -23.13 -8.17 -37.93
C VAL A 402 -22.74 -9.53 -38.48
N TYR A 403 -21.75 -9.54 -39.38
CA TYR A 403 -21.25 -10.76 -40.00
C TYR A 403 -19.80 -10.96 -39.58
N ILE A 404 -19.53 -12.07 -38.90
CA ILE A 404 -18.21 -12.41 -38.36
C ILE A 404 -17.54 -13.44 -39.29
N THR A 405 -16.28 -13.25 -39.64
CA THR A 405 -15.48 -14.24 -40.38
C THR A 405 -14.01 -14.17 -39.98
N TRP A 406 -13.28 -15.27 -40.16
CA TRP A 406 -11.82 -15.29 -40.07
C TRP A 406 -11.25 -16.35 -41.01
N LYS A 407 -10.00 -16.15 -41.48
CA LYS A 407 -9.23 -17.11 -42.29
C LYS A 407 -10.01 -17.80 -43.44
N GLY A 408 -10.87 -17.04 -44.13
CA GLY A 408 -11.62 -17.56 -45.29
C GLY A 408 -12.81 -18.46 -44.95
N GLN A 409 -13.24 -18.52 -43.68
CA GLN A 409 -14.45 -19.24 -43.29
C GLN A 409 -15.74 -18.53 -43.72
N THR A 410 -16.86 -19.27 -43.69
CA THR A 410 -18.20 -18.73 -43.94
C THR A 410 -18.54 -17.63 -42.94
N TYR A 411 -19.35 -16.65 -43.36
CA TYR A 411 -19.83 -15.59 -42.48
C TYR A 411 -20.81 -16.15 -41.44
N LEU A 412 -20.54 -15.87 -40.17
CA LEU A 412 -21.49 -16.08 -39.08
C LEU A 412 -22.33 -14.82 -38.90
N GLU A 413 -23.61 -14.93 -39.21
CA GLU A 413 -24.58 -13.85 -38.99
C GLU A 413 -25.03 -13.83 -37.52
N GLY A 414 -25.06 -12.64 -36.93
CA GLY A 414 -25.68 -12.40 -35.64
C GLY A 414 -26.11 -10.96 -35.45
N TYR A 415 -26.68 -10.67 -34.29
CA TYR A 415 -27.27 -9.38 -33.97
C TYR A 415 -26.67 -8.81 -32.70
N VAL A 416 -26.43 -7.50 -32.69
CA VAL A 416 -25.90 -6.80 -31.51
C VAL A 416 -26.99 -6.67 -30.45
N TYR A 417 -26.84 -7.33 -29.31
CA TYR A 417 -27.85 -7.29 -28.25
C TYR A 417 -27.49 -6.32 -27.13
N ALA A 418 -26.21 -6.19 -26.81
CA ALA A 418 -25.76 -5.26 -25.79
C ALA A 418 -24.30 -4.86 -25.99
N PHE A 419 -23.93 -3.75 -25.37
CA PHE A 419 -22.57 -3.24 -25.35
C PHE A 419 -21.89 -3.49 -24.01
N ILE A 420 -20.61 -3.86 -24.06
CA ILE A 420 -19.80 -4.19 -22.89
C ILE A 420 -18.49 -3.38 -22.84
N ASP A 421 -18.13 -2.93 -21.64
CA ASP A 421 -16.86 -2.22 -21.40
C ASP A 421 -15.78 -3.16 -20.85
N TYR A 422 -16.20 -4.19 -20.11
CA TYR A 422 -15.33 -5.14 -19.43
C TYR A 422 -15.87 -6.56 -19.56
N TRP A 423 -14.99 -7.52 -19.79
CA TRP A 423 -15.28 -8.94 -19.86
C TRP A 423 -14.02 -9.75 -19.51
N PRO A 424 -14.10 -10.94 -18.90
CA PRO A 424 -12.92 -11.75 -18.60
C PRO A 424 -11.98 -11.87 -19.82
N THR A 425 -10.68 -11.66 -19.59
CA THR A 425 -9.59 -11.58 -20.58
C THR A 425 -9.61 -10.39 -21.56
N TYR A 426 -10.66 -9.56 -21.56
CA TYR A 426 -10.76 -8.36 -22.39
C TYR A 426 -10.23 -7.11 -21.67
N ASN A 427 -9.19 -6.50 -22.23
CA ASN A 427 -8.62 -5.27 -21.71
C ASN A 427 -8.96 -4.09 -22.65
N PRO A 428 -9.84 -3.16 -22.23
CA PRO A 428 -10.26 -2.03 -23.06
C PRO A 428 -9.16 -0.97 -23.26
N ASN A 429 -8.11 -1.01 -22.44
CA ASN A 429 -7.00 -0.05 -22.50
C ASN A 429 -5.88 -0.48 -23.46
N LEU A 430 -5.92 -1.70 -24.00
CA LEU A 430 -4.97 -2.14 -25.02
C LEU A 430 -5.18 -1.36 -26.32
N LYS A 431 -4.14 -0.66 -26.76
CA LYS A 431 -4.10 0.06 -28.03
C LYS A 431 -3.24 -0.69 -29.04
N ASN A 432 -3.72 -0.80 -30.27
CA ASN A 432 -2.94 -1.35 -31.38
C ASN A 432 -1.84 -0.36 -31.81
N GLN A 433 -0.93 -0.79 -32.69
CA GLN A 433 0.16 0.04 -33.24
C GLN A 433 -0.30 1.38 -33.87
N LYS A 434 -1.59 1.48 -34.24
CA LYS A 434 -2.24 2.69 -34.76
C LYS A 434 -2.84 3.61 -33.68
N GLY A 435 -2.70 3.27 -32.39
CA GLY A 435 -3.28 3.99 -31.26
C GLY A 435 -4.78 3.75 -31.04
N GLU A 436 -5.41 2.88 -31.83
CA GLU A 436 -6.82 2.50 -31.71
C GLU A 436 -7.01 1.42 -30.64
N THR A 437 -8.08 1.51 -29.85
CA THR A 437 -8.44 0.48 -28.86
C THR A 437 -8.75 -0.84 -29.54
N LYS A 438 -8.40 -1.95 -28.89
CA LYS A 438 -8.73 -3.29 -29.39
C LYS A 438 -10.24 -3.53 -29.28
N ASP A 439 -10.85 -3.76 -30.43
CA ASP A 439 -12.26 -4.13 -30.55
C ASP A 439 -12.48 -5.57 -30.06
N PHE A 440 -13.63 -5.82 -29.44
CA PHE A 440 -13.92 -7.11 -28.82
C PHE A 440 -15.38 -7.50 -28.93
N ILE A 441 -15.65 -8.79 -29.12
CA ILE A 441 -16.99 -9.36 -29.18
C ILE A 441 -17.09 -10.67 -28.40
N VAL A 442 -18.28 -10.93 -27.85
CA VAL A 442 -18.62 -12.18 -27.19
C VAL A 442 -19.82 -12.80 -27.89
N ALA A 443 -19.74 -14.09 -28.21
CA ALA A 443 -20.79 -14.82 -28.89
C ALA A 443 -20.97 -16.22 -28.29
N ASN A 444 -22.08 -16.87 -28.63
CA ASN A 444 -22.36 -18.23 -28.17
C ASN A 444 -21.47 -19.24 -28.92
N TYR A 445 -20.65 -20.00 -28.18
CA TYR A 445 -19.74 -20.98 -28.75
C TYR A 445 -20.47 -22.11 -29.48
N SER A 446 -21.61 -22.58 -28.97
CA SER A 446 -22.40 -23.63 -29.62
C SER A 446 -22.89 -23.19 -31.00
N TYR A 447 -23.20 -21.91 -31.17
CA TYR A 447 -23.59 -21.35 -32.46
C TYR A 447 -22.41 -21.24 -33.43
N ILE A 448 -21.25 -20.76 -32.95
CA ILE A 448 -20.00 -20.73 -33.73
C ILE A 448 -19.66 -22.14 -34.22
N ASN A 449 -19.57 -23.10 -33.31
CA ASN A 449 -19.17 -24.47 -33.62
C ASN A 449 -20.13 -25.20 -34.59
N ALA A 450 -21.41 -24.80 -34.64
CA ALA A 450 -22.39 -25.38 -35.55
C ALA A 450 -22.32 -24.82 -36.98
N LYS A 451 -21.75 -23.62 -37.17
CA LYS A 451 -21.76 -22.89 -38.46
C LYS A 451 -20.38 -22.73 -39.07
N MET A 452 -19.33 -22.87 -38.28
CA MET A 452 -17.93 -22.62 -38.64
C MET A 452 -17.08 -23.87 -38.43
N SER A 453 -15.90 -23.90 -39.05
CA SER A 453 -15.00 -25.04 -38.91
C SER A 453 -14.39 -25.05 -37.51
N LEU A 454 -14.27 -26.26 -36.96
CA LEU A 454 -13.72 -26.51 -35.64
C LEU A 454 -12.27 -26.01 -35.55
N GLU A 455 -12.00 -25.20 -34.52
CA GLU A 455 -10.68 -24.68 -34.20
C GLU A 455 -10.35 -24.91 -32.71
N PRO A 456 -9.06 -24.85 -32.34
CA PRO A 456 -8.64 -25.01 -30.95
C PRO A 456 -9.28 -23.99 -30.01
N TYR A 457 -9.79 -24.48 -28.87
CA TYR A 457 -10.32 -23.67 -27.78
C TYR A 457 -9.53 -23.89 -26.48
N GLU A 458 -9.71 -22.97 -25.53
CA GLU A 458 -9.23 -23.12 -24.15
C GLU A 458 -10.27 -23.83 -23.29
N VAL A 459 -9.82 -24.67 -22.36
CA VAL A 459 -10.66 -25.29 -21.33
C VAL A 459 -10.50 -24.48 -20.06
N TRP A 460 -11.59 -23.85 -19.62
CA TRP A 460 -11.63 -23.10 -18.38
C TRP A 460 -12.26 -23.98 -17.31
N ILE A 461 -11.63 -24.02 -16.14
CA ILE A 461 -11.96 -24.96 -15.07
C ILE A 461 -12.15 -24.20 -13.77
N LYS A 462 -13.18 -24.60 -13.02
CA LYS A 462 -13.39 -24.23 -11.63
C LYS A 462 -13.02 -25.39 -10.73
N LYS A 463 -12.24 -25.08 -9.69
CA LYS A 463 -11.78 -26.10 -8.74
C LYS A 463 -12.81 -26.32 -7.63
N LEU A 464 -12.84 -27.55 -7.11
CA LEU A 464 -13.59 -27.87 -5.90
C LEU A 464 -13.07 -27.07 -4.69
N PRO A 465 -13.93 -26.71 -3.72
CA PRO A 465 -13.50 -26.04 -2.50
C PRO A 465 -12.43 -26.85 -1.75
N GLY A 466 -11.20 -26.32 -1.65
CA GLY A 466 -10.09 -26.98 -0.95
C GLY A 466 -9.14 -27.79 -1.84
N ALA A 467 -9.44 -27.98 -3.13
CA ALA A 467 -8.54 -28.64 -4.07
C ALA A 467 -7.29 -27.77 -4.37
N THR A 468 -6.12 -28.41 -4.39
CA THR A 468 -4.84 -27.73 -4.63
C THR A 468 -4.46 -27.76 -6.10
N ASP A 469 -3.73 -26.74 -6.56
CA ASP A 469 -3.22 -26.68 -7.93
C ASP A 469 -2.31 -27.87 -8.25
N THR A 470 -1.55 -28.34 -7.25
CA THR A 470 -0.66 -29.49 -7.38
C THR A 470 -1.43 -30.80 -7.56
N GLN A 471 -2.58 -30.98 -6.91
CA GLN A 471 -3.42 -32.16 -7.07
C GLN A 471 -3.92 -32.27 -8.52
N VAL A 472 -4.49 -31.19 -9.06
CA VAL A 472 -4.98 -31.16 -10.45
C VAL A 472 -3.83 -31.36 -11.44
N ASN A 473 -2.68 -30.72 -11.21
CA ASN A 473 -1.52 -30.87 -12.08
C ASN A 473 -0.94 -32.30 -12.08
N ASN A 474 -0.91 -32.97 -10.92
CA ASN A 474 -0.43 -34.35 -10.83
C ASN A 474 -1.36 -35.32 -11.58
N ASP A 475 -2.67 -35.15 -11.46
CA ASP A 475 -3.66 -35.99 -12.16
C ASP A 475 -3.59 -35.80 -13.68
N ILE A 476 -3.35 -34.57 -14.15
CA ILE A 476 -3.08 -34.28 -15.57
C ILE A 476 -1.85 -35.07 -16.07
N ILE A 477 -0.76 -35.08 -15.29
CA ILE A 477 0.48 -35.79 -15.62
C ILE A 477 0.26 -37.30 -15.61
N GLU A 478 -0.46 -37.82 -14.61
CA GLU A 478 -0.78 -39.25 -14.47
C GLU A 478 -1.62 -39.76 -15.66
N LYS A 479 -2.64 -38.98 -16.05
CA LYS A 479 -3.49 -39.27 -17.21
C LYS A 479 -2.81 -38.98 -18.56
N LYS A 480 -1.58 -38.44 -18.56
CA LYS A 480 -0.79 -38.10 -19.75
C LYS A 480 -1.55 -37.24 -20.76
N ILE A 481 -2.33 -36.28 -20.26
CA ILE A 481 -3.12 -35.40 -21.12
C ILE A 481 -2.16 -34.43 -21.83
N PRO A 482 -2.16 -34.37 -23.17
CA PRO A 482 -1.24 -33.51 -23.90
C PRO A 482 -1.73 -32.05 -23.84
N ILE A 483 -0.94 -31.19 -23.19
CA ILE A 483 -1.26 -29.77 -22.96
C ILE A 483 -0.16 -28.91 -23.59
N LEU A 484 -0.56 -27.81 -24.24
CA LEU A 484 0.34 -26.79 -24.79
C LEU A 484 0.69 -25.73 -23.74
N ASP A 485 -0.32 -25.23 -23.04
CA ASP A 485 -0.17 -24.20 -22.01
C ASP A 485 -1.20 -24.43 -20.89
N ILE A 486 -0.80 -24.14 -19.65
CA ILE A 486 -1.67 -24.24 -18.48
C ILE A 486 -1.38 -23.09 -17.52
N LYS A 487 -2.45 -22.36 -17.17
CA LYS A 487 -2.38 -21.22 -16.26
C LYS A 487 -3.24 -21.49 -15.05
N PHE A 488 -2.60 -21.60 -13.90
CA PHE A 488 -3.25 -21.66 -12.60
C PHE A 488 -3.25 -20.26 -11.97
N ILE A 489 -4.44 -19.74 -11.61
CA ILE A 489 -4.56 -18.42 -10.99
C ILE A 489 -3.71 -18.31 -9.71
N ASN A 490 -3.77 -19.32 -8.83
CA ASN A 490 -3.07 -19.23 -7.56
C ASN A 490 -1.55 -19.29 -7.75
N ASN A 491 -1.03 -20.09 -8.70
CA ASN A 491 0.40 -20.09 -9.02
C ASN A 491 0.86 -18.73 -9.57
N GLU A 492 0.11 -18.10 -10.47
CA GLU A 492 0.46 -16.76 -10.97
C GLU A 492 0.38 -15.69 -9.88
N ILE A 493 -0.62 -15.75 -8.98
CA ILE A 493 -0.68 -14.89 -7.80
C ILE A 493 0.54 -15.11 -6.88
N VAL A 494 0.92 -16.37 -6.63
CA VAL A 494 2.08 -16.72 -5.79
C VAL A 494 3.37 -16.24 -6.45
N LYS A 495 3.53 -16.42 -7.76
CA LYS A 495 4.67 -15.94 -8.55
C LYS A 495 4.78 -14.43 -8.46
N GLN A 496 3.68 -13.69 -8.65
CA GLN A 496 3.66 -12.24 -8.53
C GLN A 496 3.91 -11.75 -7.09
N LYS A 497 3.39 -12.45 -6.08
CA LYS A 497 3.68 -12.17 -4.66
C LYS A 497 5.11 -12.53 -4.25
N ASN A 498 5.77 -13.38 -5.02
CA ASN A 498 7.17 -13.74 -4.87
C ASN A 498 8.12 -12.87 -5.70
N ASP A 499 7.58 -11.92 -6.48
CA ASP A 499 8.37 -10.88 -7.11
C ASP A 499 9.14 -10.07 -6.05
N PRO A 500 10.48 -10.00 -6.12
CA PRO A 500 11.30 -9.24 -5.20
C PRO A 500 10.87 -7.77 -5.05
N MET A 501 10.33 -7.15 -6.10
CA MET A 501 9.86 -5.78 -6.05
C MET A 501 8.63 -5.64 -5.14
N LEU A 502 7.64 -6.52 -5.32
CA LEU A 502 6.41 -6.52 -4.52
C LEU A 502 6.68 -6.89 -3.06
N GLN A 503 7.58 -7.87 -2.84
CA GLN A 503 8.08 -8.20 -1.50
C GLN A 503 8.80 -7.01 -0.85
N GLY A 504 9.64 -6.30 -1.59
CA GLY A 504 10.33 -5.10 -1.12
C GLY A 504 9.37 -3.99 -0.73
N ILE A 505 8.31 -3.77 -1.50
CA ILE A 505 7.26 -2.78 -1.20
C ILE A 505 6.49 -3.16 0.07
N ASN A 506 5.97 -4.39 0.14
CA ASN A 506 5.24 -4.88 1.31
C ASN A 506 6.11 -4.88 2.58
N GLY A 507 7.38 -5.27 2.43
CA GLY A 507 8.39 -5.20 3.48
C GLY A 507 8.64 -3.77 3.93
N ALA A 508 8.81 -2.82 3.02
CA ALA A 508 9.06 -1.41 3.33
C ALA A 508 7.85 -0.73 4.01
N LEU A 509 6.62 -1.03 3.59
CA LEU A 509 5.39 -0.51 4.22
C LEU A 509 5.22 -1.04 5.64
N THR A 510 5.47 -2.34 5.84
CA THR A 510 5.45 -2.97 7.17
C THR A 510 6.58 -2.45 8.05
N MET A 511 7.80 -2.32 7.51
CA MET A 511 8.96 -1.74 8.18
C MET A 511 8.67 -0.32 8.65
N GLY A 512 8.11 0.50 7.76
CA GLY A 512 7.78 1.88 8.05
C GLY A 512 6.83 2.00 9.22
N PHE A 513 5.85 1.12 9.31
CA PHE A 513 4.96 1.07 10.46
C PHE A 513 5.68 0.62 11.74
N VAL A 514 6.36 -0.53 11.73
CA VAL A 514 7.03 -1.08 12.92
C VAL A 514 8.08 -0.11 13.48
N ILE A 515 8.92 0.46 12.62
CA ILE A 515 9.95 1.42 13.02
C ILE A 515 9.30 2.70 13.58
N THR A 516 8.29 3.24 12.89
CA THR A 516 7.60 4.45 13.38
C THR A 516 6.94 4.21 14.72
N MET A 517 6.35 3.03 14.92
CA MET A 517 5.74 2.62 16.19
C MET A 517 6.76 2.51 17.31
N LEU A 518 7.89 1.85 17.06
CA LEU A 518 8.99 1.71 18.04
C LEU A 518 9.56 3.07 18.44
N ILE A 519 9.84 3.94 17.47
CA ILE A 519 10.38 5.27 17.77
C ILE A 519 9.35 6.11 18.52
N SER A 520 8.07 6.00 18.15
CA SER A 520 7.00 6.68 18.88
C SER A 520 6.90 6.20 20.32
N ALA A 521 7.04 4.89 20.57
CA ALA A 521 7.06 4.31 21.90
C ALA A 521 8.23 4.84 22.73
N ILE A 522 9.44 4.84 22.16
CA ILE A 522 10.64 5.36 22.83
C ILE A 522 10.50 6.85 23.12
N GLY A 523 10.09 7.65 22.12
CA GLY A 523 9.88 9.09 22.27
C GLY A 523 8.81 9.42 23.31
N PHE A 524 7.73 8.64 23.33
CA PHE A 524 6.69 8.72 24.35
C PHE A 524 7.25 8.46 25.75
N LEU A 525 8.03 7.39 25.93
CA LEU A 525 8.63 7.04 27.22
C LEU A 525 9.63 8.10 27.70
N ILE A 526 10.54 8.56 26.83
CA ILE A 526 11.52 9.61 27.16
C ILE A 526 10.80 10.87 27.61
N TYR A 527 9.78 11.29 26.86
CA TYR A 527 8.97 12.43 27.27
C TYR A 527 8.37 12.21 28.65
N TRP A 528 7.73 11.06 28.85
CA TRP A 528 7.00 10.75 30.08
C TRP A 528 7.93 10.83 31.29
N ILE A 529 9.10 10.22 31.20
CA ILE A 529 10.14 10.27 32.23
C ILE A 529 10.57 11.72 32.52
N LEU A 530 10.83 12.53 31.48
CA LEU A 530 11.26 13.92 31.64
C LEU A 530 10.13 14.82 32.19
N SER A 531 8.89 14.60 31.77
CA SER A 531 7.72 15.33 32.23
C SER A 531 7.50 15.12 33.73
N ILE A 532 7.55 13.87 34.20
CA ILE A 532 7.45 13.55 35.63
C ILE A 532 8.56 14.26 36.42
N LYS A 533 9.82 14.15 35.98
CA LYS A 533 10.96 14.79 36.66
C LYS A 533 10.75 16.31 36.79
N SER A 534 10.27 16.97 35.74
CA SER A 534 10.04 18.42 35.74
C SER A 534 8.89 18.87 36.65
N ARG A 535 7.91 17.99 36.89
CA ARG A 535 6.70 18.27 37.70
C ARG A 535 6.73 17.62 39.08
N ALA A 536 7.81 16.94 39.45
CA ALA A 536 7.96 16.26 40.74
C ALA A 536 7.69 17.21 41.93
N LEU A 537 8.17 18.45 41.85
CA LEU A 537 7.96 19.48 42.87
C LEU A 537 6.47 19.87 42.99
N GLN A 538 5.75 19.99 41.88
CA GLN A 538 4.30 20.26 41.89
C GLN A 538 3.53 19.13 42.59
N PHE A 539 3.90 17.87 42.33
CA PHE A 539 3.28 16.72 42.98
C PHE A 539 3.56 16.67 44.49
N VAL A 540 4.74 17.12 44.91
CA VAL A 540 5.08 17.27 46.33
C VAL A 540 4.24 18.34 47.01
N ILE A 541 4.06 19.51 46.37
CA ILE A 541 3.20 20.58 46.88
C ILE A 541 1.75 20.09 47.00
N PHE A 542 1.21 19.45 45.96
CA PHE A 542 -0.14 18.88 46.00
C PHE A 542 -0.32 17.88 47.13
N ARG A 543 0.68 17.03 47.37
CA ARG A 543 0.66 16.09 48.49
C ARG A 543 0.79 16.81 49.84
N ALA A 544 1.59 17.88 49.95
CA ALA A 544 1.67 18.70 51.15
C ALA A 544 0.36 19.44 51.45
N MET A 545 -0.42 19.78 50.42
CA MET A 545 -1.79 20.32 50.53
C MET A 545 -2.86 19.26 50.84
N GLY A 546 -2.48 17.98 50.98
CA GLY A 546 -3.39 16.90 51.38
C GLY A 546 -3.95 16.04 50.25
N LEU A 547 -3.48 16.18 48.99
CA LEU A 547 -3.91 15.28 47.92
C LEU A 547 -3.31 13.88 48.08
N SER A 548 -4.17 12.86 48.04
CA SER A 548 -3.77 11.46 48.10
C SER A 548 -2.98 11.06 46.84
N MET A 549 -2.08 10.08 46.96
CA MET A 549 -1.30 9.57 45.82
C MET A 549 -2.20 9.05 44.69
N ARG A 550 -3.36 8.46 45.03
CA ARG A 550 -4.35 8.01 44.04
C ARG A 550 -4.90 9.17 43.20
N ASN A 551 -5.15 10.34 43.81
CA ASN A 551 -5.66 11.51 43.10
C ASN A 551 -4.60 12.11 42.17
N VAL A 552 -3.33 12.14 42.59
CA VAL A 552 -2.21 12.60 41.75
C VAL A 552 -2.00 11.67 40.56
N THR A 553 -1.98 10.34 40.78
CA THR A 553 -1.87 9.36 39.69
C THR A 553 -3.06 9.42 38.75
N SER A 554 -4.29 9.58 39.27
CA SER A 554 -5.51 9.70 38.45
C SER A 554 -5.49 10.95 37.58
N MET A 555 -5.04 12.09 38.11
CA MET A 555 -4.89 13.33 37.35
C MET A 555 -3.95 13.14 36.16
N LEU A 556 -2.84 12.43 36.36
CA LEU A 556 -1.85 12.19 35.32
C LEU A 556 -2.36 11.19 34.26
N ILE A 557 -3.03 10.12 34.68
CA ILE A 557 -3.68 9.18 33.76
C ILE A 557 -4.73 9.89 32.91
N LEU A 558 -5.56 10.75 33.52
CA LEU A 558 -6.59 11.51 32.79
C LEU A 558 -5.99 12.53 31.83
N GLU A 559 -4.95 13.25 32.25
CA GLU A 559 -4.18 14.15 31.40
C GLU A 559 -3.67 13.40 30.17
N GLN A 560 -3.09 12.22 30.38
CA GLN A 560 -2.57 11.43 29.28
C GLN A 560 -3.64 10.89 28.37
N LEU A 561 -4.71 10.34 28.92
CA LEU A 561 -5.81 9.80 28.14
C LEU A 561 -6.40 10.89 27.25
N LEU A 562 -6.50 12.12 27.75
CA LEU A 562 -6.95 13.27 26.97
C LEU A 562 -5.99 13.59 25.81
N ILE A 563 -4.68 13.69 26.10
CA ILE A 563 -3.65 14.01 25.09
C ILE A 563 -3.53 12.88 24.05
N SER A 564 -3.31 11.64 24.48
CA SER A 564 -3.14 10.50 23.57
C SER A 564 -4.45 10.13 22.88
N GLY A 565 -5.59 10.24 23.56
CA GLY A 565 -6.90 9.94 22.99
C GLY A 565 -7.26 10.88 21.85
N LEU A 566 -7.10 12.21 22.05
CA LEU A 566 -7.29 13.18 20.97
C LEU A 566 -6.28 12.99 19.84
N ALA A 567 -5.02 12.70 20.16
CA ALA A 567 -4.00 12.41 19.14
C ALA A 567 -4.31 11.14 18.34
N ILE A 568 -4.85 10.09 18.97
CA ILE A 568 -5.30 8.87 18.29
C ILE A 568 -6.45 9.19 17.34
N LEU A 569 -7.49 9.87 17.84
CA LEU A 569 -8.66 10.24 17.02
C LEU A 569 -8.23 11.04 15.79
N MET A 570 -7.36 12.03 15.99
CA MET A 570 -6.83 12.81 14.87
C MET A 570 -5.90 12.02 13.96
N GLY A 571 -5.11 11.10 14.49
CA GLY A 571 -4.30 10.19 13.67
C GLY A 571 -5.16 9.31 12.77
N ILE A 572 -6.33 8.86 13.26
CA ILE A 572 -7.29 8.10 12.45
C ILE A 572 -7.89 8.99 11.37
N VAL A 573 -8.34 10.20 11.72
CA VAL A 573 -8.94 11.15 10.77
C VAL A 573 -7.94 11.58 9.69
N ILE A 574 -6.74 12.02 10.09
CA ILE A 574 -5.69 12.44 9.17
C ILE A 574 -5.22 11.26 8.31
N GLY A 575 -5.05 10.07 8.90
CA GLY A 575 -4.73 8.84 8.18
C GLY A 575 -5.77 8.48 7.12
N GLY A 576 -7.07 8.54 7.47
CA GLY A 576 -8.18 8.30 6.55
C GLY A 576 -8.19 9.29 5.38
N ILE A 577 -8.12 10.60 5.66
CA ILE A 577 -8.03 11.64 4.63
C ILE A 577 -6.82 11.41 3.72
N THR A 578 -5.68 11.03 4.30
CA THR A 578 -4.46 10.72 3.53
C THR A 578 -4.68 9.52 2.61
N CYS A 579 -5.38 8.48 3.07
CA CYS A 579 -5.70 7.32 2.26
C CYS A 579 -6.53 7.70 1.03
N ASP A 580 -7.60 8.46 1.23
CA ASP A 580 -8.51 8.88 0.16
C ASP A 580 -7.82 9.79 -0.87
N MET A 581 -6.87 10.62 -0.42
CA MET A 581 -6.17 11.57 -1.28
C MET A 581 -5.00 10.96 -2.05
N PHE A 582 -4.24 10.04 -1.43
CA PHE A 582 -2.95 9.60 -1.96
C PHE A 582 -2.92 8.14 -2.45
N ILE A 583 -3.74 7.23 -1.91
CA ILE A 583 -3.73 5.83 -2.36
C ILE A 583 -4.21 5.68 -3.81
N PRO A 584 -5.26 6.41 -4.28
CA PRO A 584 -5.64 6.35 -5.70
C PRO A 584 -4.50 6.71 -6.66
N LEU A 585 -3.54 7.54 -6.23
CA LEU A 585 -2.39 7.93 -7.03
C LEU A 585 -1.38 6.78 -7.24
N LEU A 586 -1.46 5.71 -6.43
CA LEU A 586 -0.66 4.50 -6.66
C LEU A 586 -0.98 3.82 -7.99
N GLN A 587 -2.13 4.13 -8.61
CA GLN A 587 -2.43 3.62 -9.94
C GLN A 587 -1.36 4.04 -10.96
N MET A 588 -0.67 5.18 -10.79
CA MET A 588 0.42 5.59 -11.69
C MET A 588 1.61 4.63 -11.76
N ALA A 589 1.73 3.70 -10.81
CA ALA A 589 2.74 2.65 -10.87
C ALA A 589 2.47 1.60 -11.95
N TYR A 590 1.26 1.57 -12.51
CA TYR A 590 0.88 0.64 -13.57
C TYR A 590 0.83 1.39 -14.90
N SER A 591 1.26 0.71 -15.96
CA SER A 591 1.02 1.19 -17.32
C SER A 591 -0.48 1.15 -17.62
N VAL A 592 -0.95 2.04 -18.52
CA VAL A 592 -2.38 2.08 -18.93
C VAL A 592 -2.78 0.73 -19.54
N GLU A 593 -1.86 0.07 -20.23
CA GLU A 593 -2.03 -1.25 -20.82
C GLU A 593 -2.12 -2.36 -19.77
N GLU A 594 -1.44 -2.26 -18.63
CA GLU A 594 -1.58 -3.21 -17.52
C GLU A 594 -2.83 -2.99 -16.66
N MET A 595 -3.53 -1.87 -16.82
CA MET A 595 -4.78 -1.60 -16.11
C MET A 595 -5.98 -2.20 -16.83
N ALA A 596 -6.12 -3.53 -16.81
CA ALA A 596 -7.31 -4.18 -17.38
C ALA A 596 -8.61 -3.82 -16.63
N ILE A 597 -8.50 -3.45 -15.34
CA ILE A 597 -9.61 -3.10 -14.45
C ILE A 597 -9.35 -1.75 -13.75
N PRO A 598 -10.41 -0.98 -13.44
CA PRO A 598 -10.26 0.31 -12.75
C PRO A 598 -9.63 0.11 -11.36
N PHE A 599 -8.71 0.98 -10.97
CA PHE A 599 -8.03 0.89 -9.68
C PHE A 599 -9.02 1.17 -8.53
N LYS A 600 -9.09 0.28 -7.52
CA LYS A 600 -9.97 0.43 -6.37
C LYS A 600 -9.17 0.45 -5.08
N VAL A 601 -9.49 1.37 -4.17
CA VAL A 601 -8.90 1.41 -2.82
C VAL A 601 -9.53 0.34 -1.95
N PHE A 602 -8.70 -0.45 -1.25
CA PHE A 602 -9.13 -1.49 -0.34
C PHE A 602 -8.66 -1.21 1.09
N ALA A 603 -9.57 -1.39 2.05
CA ALA A 603 -9.31 -1.26 3.47
C ALA A 603 -9.89 -2.48 4.21
N TYR A 604 -9.09 -3.13 5.05
CA TYR A 604 -9.49 -4.31 5.81
C TYR A 604 -9.62 -3.99 7.30
N GLY A 605 -10.77 -4.30 7.90
CA GLY A 605 -11.02 -4.09 9.33
C GLY A 605 -9.99 -4.75 10.24
N GLY A 606 -9.47 -5.92 9.84
CA GLY A 606 -8.43 -6.64 10.57
C GLY A 606 -7.13 -5.85 10.74
N ASP A 607 -6.75 -5.02 9.77
CA ASP A 607 -5.51 -4.23 9.88
C ASP A 607 -5.67 -3.06 10.84
N TYR A 608 -6.85 -2.44 10.87
CA TYR A 608 -7.17 -1.42 11.88
C TYR A 608 -7.10 -2.00 13.29
N ILE A 609 -7.64 -3.21 13.50
CA ILE A 609 -7.55 -3.91 14.80
C ILE A 609 -6.09 -4.17 15.18
N LYS A 610 -5.24 -4.64 14.25
CA LYS A 610 -3.80 -4.84 14.50
C LYS A 610 -3.13 -3.53 14.92
N ILE A 611 -3.35 -2.45 14.18
CA ILE A 611 -2.78 -1.12 14.47
C ILE A 611 -3.24 -0.62 15.84
N TYR A 612 -4.54 -0.67 16.12
CA TYR A 612 -5.11 -0.21 17.39
C TYR A 612 -4.65 -1.07 18.58
N SER A 613 -4.49 -2.38 18.40
CA SER A 613 -3.94 -3.27 19.42
C SER A 613 -2.48 -2.90 19.75
N ILE A 614 -1.65 -2.66 18.75
CA ILE A 614 -0.25 -2.26 18.95
C ILE A 614 -0.14 -0.88 19.61
N VAL A 615 -0.95 0.08 19.18
CA VAL A 615 -0.99 1.42 19.80
C VAL A 615 -1.53 1.36 21.23
N GLY A 616 -2.59 0.57 21.45
CA GLY A 616 -3.19 0.37 22.77
C GLY A 616 -2.21 -0.27 23.76
N THR A 617 -1.51 -1.32 23.35
CA THR A 617 -0.45 -1.95 24.17
C THR A 617 0.70 -0.99 24.46
N MET A 618 1.14 -0.18 23.49
CA MET A 618 2.13 0.87 23.71
C MET A 618 1.69 1.85 24.80
N LEU A 619 0.46 2.35 24.73
CA LEU A 619 -0.07 3.30 25.71
C LEU A 619 -0.24 2.66 27.09
N LEU A 620 -0.73 1.43 27.17
CA LEU A 620 -0.86 0.70 28.43
C LEU A 620 0.49 0.49 29.11
N LEU A 621 1.54 0.12 28.34
CA LEU A 621 2.91 0.00 28.85
C LEU A 621 3.43 1.35 29.34
N GLY A 622 3.24 2.42 28.56
CA GLY A 622 3.65 3.77 28.94
C GLY A 622 2.98 4.26 30.23
N ILE A 623 1.67 4.05 30.35
CA ILE A 623 0.89 4.41 31.54
C ILE A 623 1.34 3.57 32.76
N SER A 624 1.58 2.28 32.57
CA SER A 624 2.03 1.38 33.63
C SER A 624 3.41 1.77 34.17
N ILE A 625 4.36 2.06 33.27
CA ILE A 625 5.71 2.51 33.65
C ILE A 625 5.63 3.83 34.44
N LEU A 626 4.77 4.75 34.01
CA LEU A 626 4.59 6.01 34.74
C LEU A 626 3.95 5.81 36.11
N ALA A 627 2.93 4.95 36.22
CA ALA A 627 2.30 4.67 37.51
C ALA A 627 3.34 4.15 38.52
N ILE A 628 4.24 3.27 38.07
CA ILE A 628 5.35 2.74 38.87
C ILE A 628 6.37 3.83 39.23
N LEU A 629 6.74 4.71 38.30
CA LEU A 629 7.69 5.79 38.55
C LEU A 629 7.14 6.78 39.58
N VAL A 630 5.87 7.18 39.45
CA VAL A 630 5.22 8.12 40.37
C VAL A 630 5.05 7.51 41.76
N SER A 631 4.70 6.22 41.86
CA SER A 631 4.54 5.56 43.16
C SER A 631 5.85 5.45 43.95
N ARG A 632 7.00 5.51 43.28
CA ARG A 632 8.33 5.44 43.92
C ARG A 632 8.89 6.79 44.36
N ILE A 633 8.20 7.91 44.11
CA ILE A 633 8.67 9.25 44.50
C ILE A 633 8.47 9.48 46.00
N ASN A 634 9.54 9.36 46.77
CA ASN A 634 9.55 9.62 48.20
C ASN A 634 9.43 11.11 48.53
N ILE A 635 8.61 11.42 49.53
CA ILE A 635 8.26 12.79 49.94
C ILE A 635 9.48 13.61 50.32
N ASN A 636 10.36 12.99 51.09
CA ASN A 636 11.43 13.67 51.82
C ASN A 636 12.60 14.07 50.91
N GLN A 637 12.77 13.41 49.76
CA GLN A 637 13.84 13.73 48.81
C GLN A 637 13.50 14.93 47.92
N ALA A 638 12.22 15.12 47.60
CA ALA A 638 11.81 16.10 46.62
C ALA A 638 11.60 17.51 47.18
N ILE A 639 11.55 17.67 48.51
CA ILE A 639 11.59 18.99 49.18
C ILE A 639 13.01 19.59 49.08
N LYS A 640 14.07 18.78 49.24
CA LYS A 640 15.46 19.22 49.06
C LYS A 640 15.76 19.70 47.62
N LEU A 641 15.13 19.09 46.61
CA LEU A 641 15.26 19.47 45.19
C LEU A 641 14.66 20.85 44.84
N GLY A 642 13.89 21.47 45.74
CA GLY A 642 13.36 22.82 45.54
C GLY A 642 14.30 23.93 46.01
N GLU A 643 15.34 23.59 46.78
CA GLU A 643 16.28 24.55 47.37
C GLU A 643 17.58 24.74 46.54
N ASP A 644 17.88 23.83 45.60
CA ASP A 644 19.00 23.90 44.63
C ASP A 644 18.55 24.40 43.23
#